data_AF-A0A1X0UNW7-F1
#
_entry.id   AF-A0A1X0UNW7-F1
#
_cell.length_a   1.000
_cell.length_b   1.000
_cell.length_c   1.000
_cell.angle_alpha   90.00
_cell.angle_beta   90.00
_cell.angle_gamma   90.00
#
_symmetry.space_group_name_H-M   'P 1'
#
loop_
_entity.id
_entity.type
_entity.pdbx_description
1 polymer ?
#
loop_
_entity_poly.entity_id
_entity_poly.type
_entity_poly.pdbx_seq_one_letter_code
_entity_poly.pdbx_strand_id
1 'polypeptide(L)'
;MDADASHASNPPRSEVELAYEPKAHRLVLTITPSTRRALGTATHVKVSYIDDFELELLRQLRACLQGSTRAPLVVDLWSRGALPAVPVVPTLNDEQQQALSAMTSGGAWLVWGPPGTGKTKVIVEAVSRALSQGHSVLIASHTNVAVDNVVESVVERVTEPGQVVRVGSTDKLTQKVREHPWLTVDKTAAVMTNRAARLQEIEGAIAANAAHPDRTHLSVVVQQLEQGNGLRLETALRAREAATTARHLAEDITMAGVESTRRLTALDRIDEAVQRSIASASRLPQLKHHAESTARTAYNAAQDVQVAERTLALLRVGHSDAVLKWSEATSAQHSWIAGLPWRRGEADARVRRAVELRDALAAELHCAQSGFETLRRAAAATGGEATRAHEQVQSAEFAGQHARELASEASTLQAAESTLQARLAQLESEYAEALRIVDAAPDHEEIISTARLDGTWEALAERDEYNERVAALEAAIRELNRQKKLLDDEYAATKRTLLENAPVIACTLSTLTTKAELSNRRFDTVIIDEAASAQIAQLVYAGSKADRCLAYVGDFLQNAPITDTDDAITEVDKQVLHWQQDDIFALLGVVDRASAQDNSRCVALRTQYRYPPIIAGVVNEFCYDGLLESSWRNNDDRLGQPYVVFVDTATHPEQGLRRTDASWIHPLGLDLIEAIHARHRDHSSTSMGLVCPYVAHARQAEALARRKTLAIECGTAHKFQGRQYDVVILDLMQDSGRLRWAAQADLSGNKHEVSAAKLLNVGITRAQQRLYIIGDWGVVRRTQTPGMMAIANLVGRAEFQLVSATDVLTIEHLQR
;
A
#
# COMPACT_ATOMS: atom_id res chain seq x y z
N MET A 1 16.26 -17.27 37.10
CA MET A 1 15.90 -18.43 37.95
C MET A 1 16.21 -18.05 39.38
N ASP A 2 15.24 -18.12 40.29
CA ASP A 2 15.49 -18.05 41.74
C ASP A 2 15.54 -19.48 42.31
N ALA A 3 16.59 -19.77 43.07
CA ALA A 3 16.75 -21.03 43.80
C ALA A 3 16.34 -20.80 45.26
N ASP A 4 15.42 -21.62 45.79
CA ASP A 4 15.06 -21.62 47.21
C ASP A 4 16.28 -22.00 48.05
N ALA A 5 16.99 -21.00 48.57
CA ALA A 5 17.84 -21.13 49.74
C ALA A 5 17.05 -20.51 50.90
N SER A 6 16.52 -21.35 51.78
CA SER A 6 15.58 -20.98 52.86
C SER A 6 16.10 -19.95 53.88
N HIS A 7 17.28 -19.34 53.69
CA HIS A 7 17.83 -18.31 54.59
C HIS A 7 18.67 -17.20 53.91
N ALA A 8 18.53 -16.94 52.60
CA ALA A 8 19.24 -15.83 51.95
C ALA A 8 18.28 -14.70 51.55
N SER A 9 18.52 -13.48 52.03
CA SER A 9 17.74 -12.27 51.70
C SER A 9 17.88 -11.81 50.25
N ASN A 10 18.71 -12.48 49.44
CA ASN A 10 18.87 -12.19 48.01
C ASN A 10 19.35 -13.45 47.26
N PRO A 11 18.48 -14.21 46.58
CA PRO A 11 18.88 -15.42 45.86
C PRO A 11 19.75 -15.08 44.63
N PRO A 12 20.71 -15.96 44.25
CA PRO A 12 21.61 -15.73 43.13
C PRO A 12 20.84 -15.78 41.79
N ARG A 13 20.87 -14.67 41.04
CA ARG A 13 20.28 -14.57 39.69
C ARG A 13 21.27 -15.02 38.64
N SER A 14 20.85 -15.91 37.75
CA SER A 14 21.64 -16.36 36.59
C SER A 14 20.82 -16.24 35.30
N GLU A 15 21.45 -15.75 34.24
CA GLU A 15 20.90 -15.70 32.88
C GLU A 15 20.86 -17.09 32.25
N VAL A 16 19.84 -17.34 31.43
CA VAL A 16 19.62 -18.62 30.72
C VAL A 16 19.29 -18.30 29.27
N GLU A 17 19.89 -19.02 28.32
CA GLU A 17 19.53 -18.92 26.92
C GLU A 17 18.20 -19.65 26.63
N LEU A 18 17.30 -18.92 25.97
CA LEU A 18 16.01 -19.41 25.51
C LEU A 18 16.09 -19.69 24.01
N ALA A 19 15.85 -20.94 23.61
CA ALA A 19 15.71 -21.31 22.21
C ALA A 19 14.25 -21.73 21.95
N TYR A 20 13.62 -21.08 20.98
CA TYR A 20 12.29 -21.49 20.49
C TYR A 20 12.46 -22.54 19.40
N GLU A 21 11.90 -23.73 19.59
CA GLU A 21 11.83 -24.76 18.54
C GLU A 21 10.48 -24.67 17.80
N PRO A 22 10.43 -24.11 16.57
CA PRO A 22 9.18 -23.79 15.91
C PRO A 22 8.33 -25.01 15.54
N LYS A 23 8.96 -26.17 15.30
CA LYS A 23 8.29 -27.40 14.86
C LYS A 23 7.57 -28.14 15.98
N ALA A 24 7.91 -27.88 17.24
CA ALA A 24 7.34 -28.57 18.40
C ALA A 24 6.43 -27.68 19.26
N HIS A 25 6.33 -26.39 18.93
CA HIS A 25 5.67 -25.36 19.76
C HIS A 25 6.09 -25.43 21.24
N ARG A 26 7.36 -25.75 21.50
CA ARG A 26 7.94 -25.86 22.83
C ARG A 26 9.09 -24.86 22.98
N LEU A 27 9.10 -24.19 24.13
CA LEU A 27 10.23 -23.39 24.59
C LEU A 27 11.24 -24.32 25.26
N VAL A 28 12.48 -24.34 24.75
CA VAL A 28 13.58 -25.12 25.32
C VAL A 28 14.50 -24.17 26.08
N LEU A 29 14.61 -24.40 27.38
CA LEU A 29 15.52 -23.68 28.27
C LEU A 29 16.84 -24.45 28.35
N THR A 30 17.92 -23.89 27.78
CA THR A 30 19.24 -24.52 27.86
C THR A 30 19.99 -24.00 29.09
N ILE A 31 20.08 -24.83 30.13
CA ILE A 31 20.86 -24.49 31.32
C ILE A 31 22.35 -24.75 31.03
N THR A 32 23.14 -23.68 30.95
CA THR A 32 24.58 -23.79 30.74
C THR A 32 25.28 -24.47 31.94
N PRO A 33 26.45 -25.12 31.75
CA PRO A 33 27.19 -25.77 32.84
C PRO A 33 27.65 -24.82 33.97
N SER A 34 27.76 -23.51 33.69
CA SER A 34 27.99 -22.46 34.68
C SER A 34 26.73 -22.19 35.50
N THR A 35 25.58 -22.01 34.85
CA THR A 35 24.29 -21.80 35.53
C THR A 35 23.87 -23.02 36.34
N ARG A 36 24.15 -24.24 35.86
CA ARG A 36 23.92 -25.50 36.61
C ARG A 36 24.74 -25.57 37.91
N ARG A 37 25.97 -25.06 37.90
CA ARG A 37 26.82 -24.97 39.11
C ARG A 37 26.32 -23.91 40.09
N ALA A 38 25.77 -22.81 39.58
CA ALA A 38 25.20 -21.74 40.42
C ALA A 38 23.88 -22.13 41.10
N LEU A 39 23.06 -22.97 40.46
CA LEU A 39 21.76 -23.41 40.97
C LEU A 39 21.84 -24.48 42.08
N GLY A 40 22.99 -25.14 42.26
CA GLY A 40 23.20 -26.11 43.34
C GLY A 40 22.12 -27.20 43.41
N THR A 41 21.50 -27.36 44.59
CA THR A 41 20.45 -28.36 44.90
C THR A 41 19.02 -27.79 44.82
N ALA A 42 18.79 -26.71 44.05
CA ALA A 42 17.47 -26.10 43.95
C ALA A 42 16.44 -27.09 43.38
N THR A 43 15.34 -27.29 44.11
CA THR A 43 14.23 -28.18 43.70
C THR A 43 13.13 -27.46 42.92
N HIS A 44 13.07 -26.13 43.03
CA HIS A 44 12.08 -25.29 42.35
C HIS A 44 12.78 -24.12 41.66
N VAL A 45 12.29 -23.80 40.46
CA VAL A 45 12.84 -22.76 39.60
C VAL A 45 11.68 -21.87 39.15
N LYS A 46 11.70 -20.60 39.55
CA LYS A 46 10.82 -19.59 38.97
C LYS A 46 11.48 -18.95 37.74
N VAL A 47 10.81 -19.02 36.59
CA VAL A 47 11.20 -18.34 35.35
C VAL A 47 10.21 -17.21 35.14
N SER A 48 10.71 -15.99 35.08
CA SER A 48 9.94 -14.79 34.76
C SER A 48 10.48 -14.26 33.44
N TYR A 49 9.61 -14.07 32.45
CA TYR A 49 9.94 -13.44 31.18
C TYR A 49 9.29 -12.06 31.15
N ILE A 50 10.05 -11.06 30.72
CA ILE A 50 9.52 -9.75 30.36
C ILE A 50 9.72 -9.66 28.85
N ASP A 51 8.64 -9.48 28.12
CA ASP A 51 8.71 -9.33 26.67
C ASP A 51 9.35 -7.97 26.36
N ASP A 52 10.59 -7.98 25.88
CA ASP A 52 11.29 -6.76 25.46
C ASP A 52 10.50 -5.99 24.38
N PHE A 53 9.60 -6.67 23.65
CA PHE A 53 8.68 -6.05 22.72
C PHE A 53 7.69 -5.11 23.41
N GLU A 54 7.07 -5.53 24.52
CA GLU A 54 6.12 -4.69 25.26
C GLU A 54 6.83 -3.49 25.90
N LEU A 55 8.06 -3.68 26.39
CA LEU A 55 8.84 -2.60 26.99
C LEU A 55 9.30 -1.57 25.95
N GLU A 56 9.69 -2.02 24.76
CA GLU A 56 10.04 -1.15 23.63
C GLU A 56 8.79 -0.42 23.10
N LEU A 57 7.64 -1.10 22.99
CA LEU A 57 6.37 -0.49 22.62
C LEU A 57 5.94 0.59 23.65
N LEU A 58 6.13 0.33 24.95
CA LEU A 58 5.87 1.29 26.02
C LEU A 58 6.85 2.47 25.99
N ARG A 59 8.12 2.25 25.66
CA ARG A 59 9.12 3.33 25.47
C ARG A 59 8.80 4.18 24.25
N GLN A 60 8.41 3.56 23.14
CA GLN A 60 7.95 4.24 21.93
C GLN A 60 6.65 5.00 22.21
N LEU A 61 5.68 4.40 22.90
CA LEU A 61 4.47 5.08 23.34
C LEU A 61 4.81 6.28 24.24
N ARG A 62 5.74 6.13 25.19
CA ARG A 62 6.20 7.23 26.06
C ARG A 62 6.87 8.34 25.26
N ALA A 63 7.77 8.00 24.32
CA ALA A 63 8.43 8.98 23.46
C ALA A 63 7.42 9.69 22.54
N CYS A 64 6.47 8.96 21.99
CA CYS A 64 5.35 9.50 21.23
C CYS A 64 4.44 10.38 22.09
N LEU A 65 4.14 10.02 23.35
CA LEU A 65 3.36 10.83 24.28
C LEU A 65 4.13 12.09 24.74
N GLN A 66 5.45 12.01 24.85
CA GLN A 66 6.34 13.13 25.19
C GLN A 66 6.52 14.10 24.02
N GLY A 67 6.52 13.60 22.78
CA GLY A 67 6.55 14.39 21.54
C GLY A 67 5.18 14.83 21.03
N SER A 68 4.11 14.15 21.46
CA SER A 68 2.74 14.57 21.20
C SER A 68 2.48 15.80 22.05
N THR A 69 2.39 16.96 21.39
CA THR A 69 1.73 18.13 21.98
C THR A 69 0.44 17.63 22.61
N ARG A 70 0.29 17.81 23.95
CA ARG A 70 -0.96 17.55 24.71
C ARG A 70 -2.11 17.75 23.76
N ALA A 71 -2.92 16.72 23.47
CA ALA A 71 -4.05 16.85 22.54
C ALA A 71 -4.86 18.09 22.97
N PRO A 72 -4.70 19.27 22.30
CA PRO A 72 -5.09 20.53 22.92
C PRO A 72 -6.61 20.57 23.11
N LEU A 73 -7.30 19.88 22.21
CA LEU A 73 -8.74 19.97 22.00
C LEU A 73 -9.58 19.39 23.14
N VAL A 74 -9.23 18.26 23.75
CA VAL A 74 -10.08 17.72 24.85
C VAL A 74 -10.07 18.69 26.03
N VAL A 75 -8.90 19.20 26.41
CA VAL A 75 -8.77 20.20 27.48
C VAL A 75 -9.43 21.53 27.09
N ASP A 76 -9.30 21.95 25.84
CA ASP A 76 -9.95 23.16 25.31
C ASP A 76 -11.48 23.05 25.28
N LEU A 77 -12.04 21.85 25.12
CA LEU A 77 -13.49 21.63 25.20
C LEU A 77 -14.01 21.80 26.63
N TRP A 78 -13.23 21.44 27.65
CA TRP A 78 -13.60 21.64 29.05
C TRP A 78 -13.57 23.11 29.50
N SER A 79 -12.85 23.98 28.78
CA SER A 79 -12.71 25.41 29.13
C SER A 79 -13.83 26.31 28.57
N ARG A 80 -14.68 25.83 27.66
CA ARG A 80 -15.77 26.62 27.01
C ARG A 80 -16.99 26.77 27.91
N GLY A 81 -17.54 27.98 28.09
CA GLY A 81 -18.54 28.37 29.11
C GLY A 81 -19.88 27.61 29.22
N ALA A 82 -20.88 28.26 29.85
CA ALA A 82 -22.16 27.67 30.27
C ALA A 82 -23.03 27.12 29.10
N LEU A 83 -23.96 26.20 29.44
CA LEU A 83 -24.92 25.60 28.48
C LEU A 83 -25.74 26.69 27.78
N PRO A 84 -25.63 26.87 26.46
CA PRO A 84 -26.49 27.78 25.73
C PRO A 84 -27.90 27.19 25.60
N ALA A 85 -28.91 28.06 25.51
CA ALA A 85 -30.28 27.64 25.31
C ALA A 85 -30.46 27.03 23.91
N VAL A 86 -31.06 25.83 23.85
CA VAL A 86 -31.44 25.17 22.60
C VAL A 86 -32.95 25.37 22.37
N PRO A 87 -33.42 25.55 21.12
CA PRO A 87 -34.84 25.57 20.79
C PRO A 87 -35.59 24.39 21.43
N VAL A 88 -36.70 24.70 22.10
CA VAL A 88 -37.52 23.74 22.83
C VAL A 88 -38.04 22.67 21.87
N VAL A 89 -37.75 21.41 22.18
CA VAL A 89 -38.30 20.25 21.48
C VAL A 89 -39.50 19.75 22.27
N PRO A 90 -40.75 19.85 21.76
CA PRO A 90 -41.96 19.56 22.54
C PRO A 90 -42.05 18.12 23.08
N THR A 91 -41.31 17.18 22.48
CA THR A 91 -41.32 15.76 22.87
C THR A 91 -40.33 15.45 24.00
N LEU A 92 -39.48 16.40 24.40
CA LEU A 92 -38.47 16.26 25.45
C LEU A 92 -38.85 17.06 26.69
N ASN A 93 -38.65 16.49 27.87
CA ASN A 93 -38.80 17.22 29.13
C ASN A 93 -37.60 18.16 29.39
N ASP A 94 -37.66 18.95 30.45
CA ASP A 94 -36.65 19.99 30.73
C ASP A 94 -35.23 19.42 30.88
N GLU A 95 -35.04 18.33 31.63
CA GLU A 95 -33.72 17.71 31.77
C GLU A 95 -33.21 17.09 30.46
N GLN A 96 -34.09 16.53 29.62
CA GLN A 96 -33.73 16.01 28.29
C GLN A 96 -33.37 17.13 27.32
N GLN A 97 -34.01 18.30 27.42
CA GLN A 97 -33.64 19.49 26.63
C GLN A 97 -32.28 20.05 27.06
N GLN A 98 -31.97 20.04 28.36
CA GLN A 98 -30.63 20.39 28.85
C GLN A 98 -29.58 19.39 28.35
N ALA A 99 -29.89 18.09 28.36
CA ALA A 99 -28.99 17.07 27.85
C ALA A 99 -28.80 17.18 26.33
N LEU A 100 -29.86 17.51 25.58
CA LEU A 100 -29.76 17.83 24.15
C LEU A 100 -28.86 19.05 23.91
N SER A 101 -28.97 20.08 24.75
CA SER A 101 -28.05 21.21 24.72
C SER A 101 -26.61 20.78 24.99
N ALA A 102 -26.37 19.97 26.02
CA ALA A 102 -25.05 19.44 26.32
C ALA A 102 -24.44 18.62 25.16
N MET A 103 -25.26 17.87 24.41
CA MET A 103 -24.80 17.03 23.30
C MET A 103 -24.66 17.77 21.96
N THR A 104 -25.10 19.03 21.87
CA THR A 104 -25.11 19.79 20.59
C THR A 104 -24.42 21.16 20.70
N SER A 105 -24.20 21.63 21.92
CA SER A 105 -23.48 22.86 22.22
C SER A 105 -21.98 22.59 22.29
N GLY A 106 -21.16 23.59 21.96
CA GLY A 106 -19.72 23.43 22.05
C GLY A 106 -19.25 23.14 23.48
N GLY A 107 -18.20 22.33 23.61
CA GLY A 107 -17.58 21.98 24.91
C GLY A 107 -17.67 20.49 25.23
N ALA A 108 -17.25 20.13 26.44
CA ALA A 108 -17.29 18.76 26.96
C ALA A 108 -18.28 18.64 28.13
N TRP A 109 -19.11 17.60 28.10
CA TRP A 109 -20.24 17.43 29.01
C TRP A 109 -20.39 15.98 29.49
N LEU A 110 -20.85 15.84 30.72
CA LEU A 110 -21.34 14.58 31.30
C LEU A 110 -22.87 14.59 31.22
N VAL A 111 -23.45 13.49 30.74
CA VAL A 111 -24.89 13.25 30.81
C VAL A 111 -25.11 11.99 31.63
N TRP A 112 -25.48 12.19 32.89
CA TRP A 112 -25.85 11.11 33.77
C TRP A 112 -27.31 10.72 33.50
N GLY A 113 -27.50 9.55 32.90
CA GLY A 113 -28.82 9.03 32.60
C GLY A 113 -29.03 7.66 33.23
N PRO A 114 -29.73 7.56 34.35
CA PRO A 114 -30.19 6.28 34.90
C PRO A 114 -31.03 5.44 33.91
N PRO A 115 -31.31 4.16 34.20
CA PRO A 115 -32.13 3.28 33.36
C PRO A 115 -33.51 3.86 33.07
N GLY A 116 -33.91 3.83 31.80
CA GLY A 116 -35.26 4.24 31.39
C GLY A 116 -35.48 5.75 31.27
N THR A 117 -34.46 6.58 31.46
CA THR A 117 -34.58 8.05 31.42
C THR A 117 -34.59 8.69 30.02
N GLY A 118 -34.54 7.86 28.97
CA GLY A 118 -34.61 8.33 27.58
C GLY A 118 -33.29 8.79 26.98
N LYS A 119 -32.13 8.38 27.52
CA LYS A 119 -30.78 8.66 26.94
C LYS A 119 -30.73 8.52 25.42
N THR A 120 -31.13 7.37 24.90
CA THR A 120 -31.15 7.08 23.46
C THR A 120 -32.01 8.06 22.67
N LYS A 121 -33.16 8.47 23.22
CA LYS A 121 -34.03 9.48 22.60
C LYS A 121 -33.34 10.83 22.46
N VAL A 122 -32.60 11.25 23.49
CA VAL A 122 -31.80 12.48 23.47
C VAL A 122 -30.66 12.38 22.47
N ILE A 123 -29.95 11.24 22.43
CA ILE A 123 -28.87 11.00 21.46
C ILE A 123 -29.40 11.09 20.02
N VAL A 124 -30.54 10.47 19.72
CA VAL A 124 -31.16 10.50 18.38
C VAL A 124 -31.52 11.92 17.96
N GLU A 125 -32.07 12.72 18.88
CA GLU A 125 -32.40 14.13 18.60
C GLU A 125 -31.13 14.98 18.43
N ALA A 126 -30.08 14.71 19.22
CA ALA A 126 -28.79 15.38 19.08
C ALA A 126 -28.14 15.09 17.72
N VAL A 127 -28.17 13.82 17.28
CA VAL A 127 -27.68 13.40 15.97
C VAL A 127 -28.50 14.03 14.84
N SER A 128 -29.83 14.01 14.94
CA SER A 128 -30.71 14.62 13.94
C SER A 128 -30.45 16.12 13.79
N ARG A 129 -30.22 16.82 14.91
CA ARG A 129 -29.88 18.24 14.93
C ARG A 129 -28.50 18.51 14.32
N ALA A 130 -27.50 17.72 14.68
CA ALA A 130 -26.16 17.84 14.11
C ALA A 130 -26.18 17.62 12.58
N LEU A 131 -26.90 16.59 12.11
CA LEU A 131 -27.13 16.33 10.69
C LEU A 131 -27.78 17.52 9.98
N SER A 132 -28.82 18.12 10.57
CA SER A 132 -29.50 19.29 10.00
C SER A 132 -28.60 20.53 9.89
N GLN A 133 -27.54 20.58 10.70
CA GLN A 133 -26.54 21.65 10.70
C GLN A 133 -25.32 21.33 9.80
N GLY A 134 -25.31 20.16 9.15
CA GLY A 134 -24.17 19.68 8.37
C GLY A 134 -22.97 19.28 9.23
N HIS A 135 -23.15 19.08 10.54
CA HIS A 135 -22.09 18.64 11.44
C HIS A 135 -21.93 17.12 11.41
N SER A 136 -20.68 16.68 11.45
CA SER A 136 -20.31 15.28 11.54
C SER A 136 -20.40 14.76 12.99
N VAL A 137 -20.89 13.53 13.16
CA VAL A 137 -21.11 12.91 14.48
C VAL A 137 -20.44 11.54 14.56
N LEU A 138 -19.70 11.32 15.64
CA LEU A 138 -19.26 10.00 16.06
C LEU A 138 -20.11 9.53 17.24
N ILE A 139 -20.77 8.40 17.08
CA ILE A 139 -21.44 7.66 18.15
C ILE A 139 -20.54 6.48 18.50
N ALA A 140 -20.03 6.44 19.73
CA ALA A 140 -19.22 5.33 20.21
C ALA A 140 -19.79 4.71 21.48
N SER A 141 -19.57 3.40 21.67
CA SER A 141 -19.88 2.74 22.94
C SER A 141 -18.96 1.54 23.16
N HIS A 142 -18.91 1.03 24.39
CA HIS A 142 -18.13 -0.16 24.71
C HIS A 142 -18.75 -1.45 24.15
N THR A 143 -20.08 -1.50 23.95
CA THR A 143 -20.80 -2.71 23.49
C THR A 143 -21.46 -2.52 22.13
N ASN A 144 -21.55 -3.59 21.32
CA ASN A 144 -22.26 -3.52 20.04
C ASN A 144 -23.74 -3.22 20.21
N VAL A 145 -24.39 -3.81 21.23
CA VAL A 145 -25.83 -3.64 21.49
C VAL A 145 -26.18 -2.17 21.76
N ALA A 146 -25.38 -1.45 22.54
CA ALA A 146 -25.61 -0.03 22.80
C ALA A 146 -25.50 0.81 21.52
N VAL A 147 -24.48 0.57 20.70
CA VAL A 147 -24.34 1.25 19.40
C VAL A 147 -25.53 0.93 18.49
N ASP A 148 -25.89 -0.34 18.37
CA ASP A 148 -26.95 -0.81 17.49
C ASP A 148 -28.31 -0.22 17.89
N ASN A 149 -28.64 -0.18 19.19
CA ASN A 149 -29.87 0.44 19.69
C ASN A 149 -30.00 1.92 19.28
N VAL A 150 -28.90 2.68 19.37
CA VAL A 150 -28.88 4.08 18.94
C VAL A 150 -29.06 4.17 17.43
N VAL A 151 -28.30 3.39 16.66
CA VAL A 151 -28.31 3.44 15.19
C VAL A 151 -29.66 3.01 14.62
N GLU A 152 -30.31 2.00 15.19
CA GLU A 152 -31.67 1.59 14.83
C GLU A 152 -32.68 2.73 14.98
N SER A 153 -32.51 3.59 15.97
CA SER A 153 -33.40 4.74 16.17
C SER A 153 -33.00 5.95 15.31
N VAL A 154 -31.71 6.12 15.04
CA VAL A 154 -31.19 7.19 14.16
C VAL A 154 -31.56 6.93 12.70
N VAL A 155 -31.50 5.67 12.24
CA VAL A 155 -31.78 5.33 10.84
C VAL A 155 -33.22 5.65 10.43
N GLU A 156 -34.17 5.62 11.38
CA GLU A 156 -35.57 6.05 11.15
C GLU A 156 -35.71 7.55 10.84
N ARG A 157 -34.67 8.35 11.11
CA ARG A 157 -34.63 9.80 10.85
C ARG A 157 -33.89 10.18 9.57
N VAL A 158 -33.30 9.21 8.86
CA VAL A 158 -32.54 9.43 7.62
C VAL A 158 -33.12 8.58 6.49
N THR A 159 -33.05 9.10 5.27
CA THR A 159 -33.63 8.45 4.08
C THR A 159 -32.59 7.99 3.07
N GLU A 160 -31.35 8.51 3.15
CA GLU A 160 -30.34 8.28 2.13
C GLU A 160 -29.21 7.36 2.65
N PRO A 161 -28.80 6.33 1.87
CA PRO A 161 -27.61 5.54 2.15
C PRO A 161 -26.37 6.42 2.33
N GLY A 162 -25.56 6.13 3.35
CA GLY A 162 -24.30 6.82 3.61
C GLY A 162 -24.39 8.02 4.55
N GLN A 163 -25.59 8.49 4.90
CA GLN A 163 -25.77 9.51 5.94
C GLN A 163 -25.39 8.98 7.33
N VAL A 164 -25.72 7.72 7.61
CA VAL A 164 -25.42 7.02 8.85
C VAL A 164 -24.78 5.70 8.52
N VAL A 165 -23.61 5.42 9.10
CA VAL A 165 -22.85 4.21 8.81
C VAL A 165 -22.42 3.52 10.11
N ARG A 166 -22.85 2.26 10.26
CA ARG A 166 -22.43 1.35 11.33
C ARG A 166 -21.14 0.62 10.93
N VAL A 167 -20.06 0.83 11.70
CA VAL A 167 -18.75 0.22 11.48
C VAL A 167 -18.48 -0.86 12.53
N GLY A 168 -18.35 -2.12 12.13
CA GLY A 168 -18.05 -3.24 13.04
C GLY A 168 -18.19 -4.60 12.35
N SER A 169 -17.80 -5.67 13.03
CA SER A 169 -17.96 -7.05 12.53
C SER A 169 -19.44 -7.44 12.48
N THR A 170 -19.87 -8.04 11.37
CA THR A 170 -21.26 -8.43 11.09
C THR A 170 -21.83 -9.45 12.08
N ASP A 171 -20.97 -10.29 12.67
CA ASP A 171 -21.40 -11.42 13.53
C ASP A 171 -21.86 -10.98 14.92
N LYS A 172 -21.56 -9.73 15.31
CA LYS A 172 -21.87 -9.18 16.64
C LYS A 172 -22.98 -8.12 16.60
N LEU A 173 -23.63 -7.93 15.45
CA LEU A 173 -24.69 -6.95 15.25
C LEU A 173 -26.06 -7.50 15.64
N THR A 174 -26.97 -6.63 16.09
CA THR A 174 -28.38 -6.96 16.26
C THR A 174 -29.02 -7.38 14.92
N GLN A 175 -30.10 -8.16 14.99
CA GLN A 175 -30.79 -8.67 13.82
C GLN A 175 -31.27 -7.54 12.88
N LYS A 176 -31.87 -6.49 13.43
CA LYS A 176 -32.37 -5.34 12.67
C LYS A 176 -31.26 -4.61 11.92
N VAL A 177 -30.14 -4.30 12.58
CA VAL A 177 -28.98 -3.65 11.93
C VAL A 177 -28.40 -4.54 10.84
N ARG A 178 -28.28 -5.84 11.12
CA ARG A 178 -27.75 -6.84 10.19
C ARG A 178 -28.66 -7.04 8.98
N GLU A 179 -29.98 -6.91 9.11
CA GLU A 179 -30.94 -7.08 8.01
C GLU A 179 -31.14 -5.79 7.21
N HIS A 180 -30.90 -4.62 7.80
CA HIS A 180 -31.06 -3.33 7.14
C HIS A 180 -30.28 -3.26 5.80
N PRO A 181 -30.88 -2.73 4.71
CA PRO A 181 -30.31 -2.78 3.37
C PRO A 181 -29.02 -1.98 3.20
N TRP A 182 -28.81 -0.91 3.97
CA TRP A 182 -27.68 0.02 3.76
C TRP A 182 -27.10 0.61 5.06
N LEU A 183 -27.20 -0.08 6.21
CA LEU A 183 -26.72 0.50 7.48
C LEU A 183 -25.25 0.25 7.77
N THR A 184 -24.72 -0.92 7.39
CA THR A 184 -23.31 -1.26 7.60
C THR A 184 -22.47 -0.67 6.46
N VAL A 185 -21.18 -0.39 6.72
CA VAL A 185 -20.28 0.17 5.69
C VAL A 185 -20.30 -0.66 4.41
N ASP A 186 -20.20 -1.99 4.54
CA ASP A 186 -20.16 -2.92 3.40
C ASP A 186 -21.48 -2.90 2.61
N LYS A 187 -22.63 -2.91 3.29
CA LYS A 187 -23.93 -2.85 2.62
C LYS A 187 -24.18 -1.50 1.96
N THR A 188 -23.81 -0.41 2.63
CA THR A 188 -23.91 0.95 2.10
C THR A 188 -23.10 1.06 0.82
N ALA A 189 -21.82 0.65 0.84
CA ALA A 189 -20.97 0.65 -0.34
C ALA A 189 -21.55 -0.21 -1.46
N ALA A 190 -22.08 -1.40 -1.14
CA ALA A 190 -22.68 -2.28 -2.13
C ALA A 190 -23.92 -1.68 -2.80
N VAL A 191 -24.77 -0.98 -2.04
CA VAL A 191 -25.94 -0.26 -2.57
C VAL A 191 -25.51 0.93 -3.43
N MET A 192 -24.55 1.74 -2.96
CA MET A 192 -24.07 2.92 -3.68
C MET A 192 -23.39 2.58 -5.01
N THR A 193 -22.68 1.44 -5.10
CA THR A 193 -22.04 0.99 -6.34
C THR A 193 -22.94 0.07 -7.19
N ASN A 194 -24.20 -0.14 -6.79
CA ASN A 194 -25.11 -1.12 -7.38
C ASN A 194 -24.47 -2.50 -7.60
N ARG A 195 -23.66 -2.94 -6.61
CA ARG A 195 -22.75 -4.08 -6.75
C ARG A 195 -23.48 -5.37 -7.08
N ALA A 196 -24.58 -5.65 -6.40
CA ALA A 196 -25.30 -6.91 -6.56
C ALA A 196 -25.84 -7.09 -7.98
N ALA A 197 -26.51 -6.07 -8.53
CA ALA A 197 -27.05 -6.12 -9.89
C ALA A 197 -25.93 -6.22 -10.95
N ARG A 198 -24.90 -5.37 -10.85
CA ARG A 198 -23.78 -5.38 -11.80
C ARG A 198 -22.99 -6.70 -11.76
N LEU A 199 -22.78 -7.27 -10.56
CA LEU A 199 -22.12 -8.57 -10.42
C LEU A 199 -22.97 -9.69 -11.03
N GLN A 200 -24.28 -9.68 -10.81
CA GLN A 200 -25.21 -10.64 -11.41
C GLN A 200 -25.22 -10.55 -12.94
N GLU A 201 -25.21 -9.33 -13.50
CA GLU A 201 -25.10 -9.11 -14.95
C GLU A 201 -23.78 -9.66 -15.52
N ILE A 202 -22.66 -9.35 -14.87
CA ILE A 202 -21.33 -9.81 -15.28
C ILE A 202 -21.24 -11.35 -15.20
N GLU A 203 -21.68 -11.95 -14.09
CA GLU A 203 -21.63 -13.40 -13.89
C GLU A 203 -22.59 -14.12 -14.84
N GLY A 204 -23.77 -13.54 -15.12
CA GLY A 204 -24.67 -14.02 -16.16
C GLY A 204 -24.05 -13.99 -17.56
N ALA A 205 -23.35 -12.91 -17.91
CA ALA A 205 -22.65 -12.78 -19.19
C ALA A 205 -21.47 -13.75 -19.31
N ILE A 206 -20.72 -13.99 -18.23
CA ILE A 206 -19.64 -14.99 -18.20
C ILE A 206 -20.22 -16.40 -18.39
N ALA A 207 -21.30 -16.73 -17.69
CA ALA A 207 -21.97 -18.03 -17.83
C ALA A 207 -22.51 -18.25 -19.25
N ALA A 208 -23.13 -17.22 -19.86
CA ALA A 208 -23.59 -17.27 -21.24
C ALA A 208 -22.44 -17.46 -22.24
N ASN A 209 -21.30 -16.79 -22.02
CA ASN A 209 -20.11 -16.95 -22.86
C ASN A 209 -19.50 -18.36 -22.73
N ALA A 210 -19.45 -18.91 -21.52
CA ALA A 210 -18.95 -20.26 -21.27
C ALA A 210 -19.82 -21.33 -21.96
N ALA A 211 -21.14 -21.12 -22.00
CA ALA A 211 -22.10 -22.00 -22.67
C ALA A 211 -22.28 -21.69 -24.18
N HIS A 212 -21.45 -20.82 -24.76
CA HIS A 212 -21.63 -20.40 -26.14
C HIS A 212 -21.42 -21.57 -27.12
N PRO A 213 -22.34 -21.82 -28.08
CA PRO A 213 -22.27 -22.95 -29.01
C PRO A 213 -20.94 -23.05 -29.77
N ASP A 214 -20.38 -21.92 -30.21
CA ASP A 214 -19.09 -21.88 -30.93
C ASP A 214 -17.92 -22.50 -30.16
N ARG A 215 -17.92 -22.46 -28.81
CA ARG A 215 -16.87 -23.11 -28.00
C ARG A 215 -16.99 -24.63 -28.06
N THR A 216 -18.22 -25.14 -27.94
CA THR A 216 -18.49 -26.58 -28.06
C THR A 216 -18.19 -27.06 -29.47
N HIS A 217 -18.59 -26.28 -30.48
CA HIS A 217 -18.33 -26.58 -31.87
C HIS A 217 -16.83 -26.60 -32.18
N LEU A 218 -16.08 -25.58 -31.76
CA LEU A 218 -14.62 -25.56 -31.90
C LEU A 218 -13.97 -26.77 -31.21
N SER A 219 -14.41 -27.14 -30.00
CA SER A 219 -13.88 -28.32 -29.32
C SER A 219 -14.12 -29.60 -30.11
N VAL A 220 -15.28 -29.74 -30.76
CA VAL A 220 -15.60 -30.90 -31.60
C VAL A 220 -14.73 -30.91 -32.86
N VAL A 221 -14.58 -29.77 -33.54
CA VAL A 221 -13.75 -29.66 -34.76
C VAL A 221 -12.28 -29.90 -34.45
N VAL A 222 -11.76 -29.34 -33.34
CA VAL A 222 -10.39 -29.61 -32.86
C VAL A 222 -10.21 -31.10 -32.56
N GLN A 223 -11.15 -31.72 -31.84
CA GLN A 223 -11.09 -33.15 -31.53
C GLN A 223 -11.13 -34.01 -32.81
N GLN A 224 -11.91 -33.62 -33.81
CA GLN A 224 -11.94 -34.30 -35.13
C GLN A 224 -10.60 -34.17 -35.85
N LEU A 225 -9.97 -32.99 -35.85
CA LEU A 225 -8.66 -32.75 -36.45
C LEU A 225 -7.53 -33.50 -35.71
N GLU A 226 -7.61 -33.61 -34.39
CA GLU A 226 -6.67 -34.39 -33.55
C GLU A 226 -6.81 -35.90 -33.78
N GLN A 227 -8.03 -36.40 -33.99
CA GLN A 227 -8.31 -37.81 -34.27
C GLN A 227 -8.04 -38.20 -35.73
N GLY A 228 -8.08 -37.22 -36.65
CA GLY A 228 -7.85 -37.39 -38.07
C GLY A 228 -6.42 -37.05 -38.51
N ASN A 229 -6.29 -36.56 -39.74
CA ASN A 229 -5.00 -36.15 -40.33
C ASN A 229 -4.66 -34.66 -40.10
N GLY A 230 -5.36 -33.96 -39.20
CA GLY A 230 -5.24 -32.51 -39.04
C GLY A 230 -3.82 -32.03 -38.70
N LEU A 231 -3.15 -32.70 -37.76
CA LEU A 231 -1.77 -32.39 -37.39
C LEU A 231 -0.79 -32.61 -38.56
N ARG A 232 -1.03 -33.65 -39.37
CA ARG A 232 -0.25 -33.92 -40.58
C ARG A 232 -0.48 -32.85 -41.64
N LEU A 233 -1.72 -32.40 -41.83
CA LEU A 233 -2.06 -31.31 -42.74
C LEU A 233 -1.39 -29.99 -42.32
N GLU A 234 -1.40 -29.63 -41.04
CA GLU A 234 -0.72 -28.42 -40.57
C GLU A 234 0.79 -28.48 -40.79
N THR A 235 1.40 -29.63 -40.51
CA THR A 235 2.83 -29.87 -40.72
C THR A 235 3.16 -29.77 -42.22
N ALA A 236 2.29 -30.29 -43.08
CA ALA A 236 2.42 -30.20 -44.53
C ALA A 236 2.24 -28.76 -45.06
N LEU A 237 1.27 -27.99 -44.54
CA LEU A 237 1.08 -26.58 -44.91
C LEU A 237 2.30 -25.73 -44.56
N ARG A 238 2.85 -25.92 -43.36
CA ARG A 238 4.10 -25.25 -42.93
C ARG A 238 5.28 -25.65 -43.79
N ALA A 239 5.41 -26.93 -44.16
CA ALA A 239 6.44 -27.39 -45.07
C ALA A 239 6.28 -26.78 -46.47
N ARG A 240 5.05 -26.61 -46.99
CA ARG A 240 4.81 -25.95 -48.28
C ARG A 240 5.23 -24.48 -48.27
N GLU A 241 4.88 -23.73 -47.22
CA GLU A 241 5.31 -22.34 -47.04
C GLU A 241 6.83 -22.23 -46.88
N ALA A 242 7.43 -23.11 -46.06
CA ALA A 242 8.87 -23.19 -45.90
C ALA A 242 9.59 -23.54 -47.22
N ALA A 243 9.00 -24.39 -48.07
CA ALA A 243 9.54 -24.72 -49.38
C ALA A 243 9.52 -23.52 -50.34
N THR A 244 8.45 -22.72 -50.33
CA THR A 244 8.41 -21.47 -51.11
C THR A 244 9.45 -20.45 -50.60
N THR A 245 9.60 -20.35 -49.28
CA THR A 245 10.57 -19.46 -48.64
C THR A 245 12.01 -19.90 -48.96
N ALA A 246 12.30 -21.20 -48.84
CA ALA A 246 13.61 -21.76 -49.17
C ALA A 246 13.99 -21.50 -50.64
N ARG A 247 13.02 -21.58 -51.57
CA ARG A 247 13.26 -21.27 -52.98
C ARG A 247 13.70 -19.82 -53.20
N HIS A 248 13.00 -18.86 -52.59
CA HIS A 248 13.37 -17.44 -52.69
C HIS A 248 14.71 -17.15 -52.02
N LEU A 249 14.98 -17.72 -50.84
CA LEU A 249 16.26 -17.58 -50.16
C LEU A 249 17.41 -18.15 -50.98
N ALA A 250 17.23 -19.29 -51.67
CA ALA A 250 18.24 -19.86 -52.55
C ALA A 250 18.58 -18.95 -53.74
N GLU A 251 17.57 -18.29 -54.32
CA GLU A 251 17.76 -17.29 -55.39
C GLU A 251 18.56 -16.08 -54.87
N ASP A 252 18.21 -15.57 -53.70
CA ASP A 252 18.88 -14.43 -53.07
C ASP A 252 20.33 -14.73 -52.68
N ILE A 253 20.60 -15.92 -52.11
CA ILE A 253 21.97 -16.38 -51.78
C ILE A 253 22.80 -16.47 -53.05
N THR A 254 22.25 -17.04 -54.13
CA THR A 254 22.93 -17.17 -55.42
C THR A 254 23.28 -15.79 -55.99
N MET A 255 22.33 -14.86 -55.97
CA MET A 255 22.53 -13.49 -56.47
C MET A 255 23.57 -12.73 -55.64
N ALA A 256 23.53 -12.85 -54.31
CA ALA A 256 24.51 -12.22 -53.41
C ALA A 256 25.92 -12.81 -53.60
N GLY A 257 26.03 -14.12 -53.81
CA GLY A 257 27.31 -14.80 -54.08
C GLY A 257 27.96 -14.36 -55.39
N VAL A 258 27.16 -14.18 -56.45
CA VAL A 258 27.64 -13.63 -57.75
C VAL A 258 28.16 -12.20 -57.57
N GLU A 259 27.46 -11.38 -56.80
CA GLU A 259 27.85 -9.98 -56.54
C GLU A 259 29.13 -9.89 -55.69
N SER A 260 29.28 -10.72 -54.67
CA SER A 260 30.51 -10.82 -53.86
C SER A 260 31.72 -11.21 -54.73
N THR A 261 31.55 -12.21 -55.59
CA THR A 261 32.61 -12.64 -56.53
C THR A 261 33.05 -11.49 -57.45
N ARG A 262 32.10 -10.69 -57.95
CA ARG A 262 32.39 -9.50 -58.78
C ARG A 262 33.17 -8.44 -58.01
N ARG A 263 32.80 -8.15 -56.76
CA ARG A 263 33.46 -7.13 -55.92
C ARG A 263 34.87 -7.53 -55.53
N LEU A 264 35.09 -8.78 -55.14
CA LEU A 264 36.43 -9.32 -54.84
C LEU A 264 37.34 -9.21 -56.07
N THR A 265 36.83 -9.58 -57.25
CA THR A 265 37.58 -9.44 -58.52
C THR A 265 37.92 -7.98 -58.84
N ALA A 266 37.05 -7.03 -58.49
CA ALA A 266 37.32 -5.59 -58.67
C ALA A 266 38.38 -5.07 -57.69
N LEU A 267 38.32 -5.51 -56.42
CA LEU A 267 39.32 -5.18 -55.40
C LEU A 267 40.73 -5.64 -55.80
N ASP A 268 40.88 -6.88 -56.29
CA ASP A 268 42.16 -7.40 -56.76
C ASP A 268 42.76 -6.55 -57.89
N ARG A 269 41.93 -6.11 -58.84
CA ARG A 269 42.37 -5.23 -59.95
C ARG A 269 42.82 -3.85 -59.46
N ILE A 270 42.13 -3.29 -58.47
CA ILE A 270 42.48 -1.99 -57.89
C ILE A 270 43.77 -2.11 -57.09
N ASP A 271 43.96 -3.17 -56.30
CA ASP A 271 45.19 -3.40 -55.55
C ASP A 271 46.42 -3.52 -56.48
N GLU A 272 46.30 -4.30 -57.56
CA GLU A 272 47.35 -4.38 -58.59
C GLU A 272 47.68 -3.00 -59.24
N ALA A 273 46.68 -2.13 -59.40
CA ALA A 273 46.87 -0.78 -59.94
C ALA A 273 47.52 0.17 -58.91
N VAL A 274 47.16 0.05 -57.63
CA VAL A 274 47.77 0.79 -56.52
C VAL A 274 49.24 0.42 -56.37
N GLN A 275 49.57 -0.87 -56.34
CA GLN A 275 50.95 -1.35 -56.22
C GLN A 275 51.85 -0.82 -57.34
N ARG A 276 51.36 -0.82 -58.58
CA ARG A 276 52.08 -0.25 -59.74
C ARG A 276 52.32 1.26 -59.58
N SER A 277 51.34 1.99 -59.08
CA SER A 277 51.42 3.44 -58.89
C SER A 277 52.34 3.84 -57.73
N ILE A 278 52.32 3.08 -56.61
CA ILE A 278 53.23 3.23 -55.48
C ILE A 278 54.68 2.94 -55.89
N ALA A 279 54.92 1.87 -56.65
CA ALA A 279 56.26 1.52 -57.13
C ALA A 279 56.88 2.67 -57.96
N SER A 280 56.06 3.34 -58.77
CA SER A 280 56.48 4.53 -59.54
C SER A 280 56.78 5.74 -58.65
N ALA A 281 55.90 6.03 -57.68
CA ALA A 281 56.03 7.16 -56.77
C ALA A 281 57.19 7.04 -55.76
N SER A 282 57.62 5.81 -55.44
CA SER A 282 58.70 5.53 -54.46
C SER A 282 60.04 6.20 -54.81
N ARG A 283 60.27 6.52 -56.09
CA ARG A 283 61.49 7.17 -56.60
C ARG A 283 61.50 8.69 -56.43
N LEU A 284 60.38 9.28 -56.03
CA LEU A 284 60.20 10.73 -55.95
C LEU A 284 61.26 11.47 -55.12
N PRO A 285 61.69 11.00 -53.93
CA PRO A 285 62.71 11.70 -53.15
C PRO A 285 64.05 11.78 -53.87
N GLN A 286 64.45 10.70 -54.55
CA GLN A 286 65.70 10.64 -55.32
C GLN A 286 65.62 11.54 -56.56
N LEU A 287 64.49 11.54 -57.26
CA LEU A 287 64.27 12.38 -58.44
C LEU A 287 64.25 13.87 -58.10
N LYS A 288 63.62 14.28 -56.98
CA LYS A 288 63.63 15.67 -56.51
C LYS A 288 65.05 16.16 -56.22
N HIS A 289 65.83 15.35 -55.49
CA HIS A 289 67.21 15.70 -55.17
C HIS A 289 68.08 15.82 -56.44
N HIS A 290 67.89 14.93 -57.41
CA HIS A 290 68.58 14.99 -58.70
C HIS A 290 68.18 16.23 -59.54
N ALA A 291 66.89 16.58 -59.59
CA ALA A 291 66.40 17.76 -60.29
C ALA A 291 66.92 19.06 -59.66
N GLU A 292 66.96 19.16 -58.32
CA GLU A 292 67.53 20.31 -57.61
C GLU A 292 69.03 20.50 -57.92
N SER A 293 69.80 19.40 -57.89
CA SER A 293 71.23 19.42 -58.18
C SER A 293 71.52 19.84 -59.63
N THR A 294 70.80 19.28 -60.60
CA THR A 294 70.95 19.58 -62.02
C THR A 294 70.49 21.01 -62.35
N ALA A 295 69.38 21.48 -61.78
CA ALA A 295 68.92 22.86 -61.94
C ALA A 295 69.93 23.88 -61.40
N ARG A 296 70.53 23.60 -60.23
CA ARG A 296 71.60 24.45 -59.66
C ARG A 296 72.83 24.50 -60.56
N THR A 297 73.20 23.36 -61.15
CA THR A 297 74.34 23.27 -62.07
C THR A 297 74.08 24.05 -63.36
N ALA A 298 72.88 23.92 -63.94
CA ALA A 298 72.47 24.66 -65.12
C ALA A 298 72.41 26.18 -64.86
N TYR A 299 71.91 26.59 -63.69
CA TYR A 299 71.88 28.00 -63.28
C TYR A 299 73.29 28.61 -63.22
N ASN A 300 74.24 27.93 -62.58
CA ASN A 300 75.63 28.39 -62.50
C ASN A 300 76.26 28.48 -63.90
N ALA A 301 76.06 27.47 -64.75
CA ALA A 301 76.58 27.48 -66.12
C ALA A 301 76.00 28.63 -66.96
N ALA A 302 74.72 28.97 -66.78
CA ALA A 302 74.10 30.11 -67.44
C ALA A 302 74.69 31.46 -66.97
N GLN A 303 75.03 31.59 -65.67
CA GLN A 303 75.73 32.77 -65.15
C GLN A 303 77.13 32.92 -65.76
N ASP A 304 77.89 31.82 -65.85
CA ASP A 304 79.23 31.83 -66.46
C ASP A 304 79.19 32.28 -67.93
N VAL A 305 78.18 31.85 -68.69
CA VAL A 305 77.95 32.29 -70.08
C VAL A 305 77.67 33.79 -70.13
N GLN A 306 76.84 34.34 -69.24
CA GLN A 306 76.57 35.79 -69.20
C GLN A 306 77.81 36.61 -68.87
N VAL A 307 78.65 36.15 -67.94
CA VAL A 307 79.92 36.80 -67.61
C VAL A 307 80.87 36.76 -68.81
N ALA A 308 81.02 35.61 -69.44
CA ALA A 308 81.86 35.45 -70.62
C ALA A 308 81.38 36.33 -71.79
N GLU A 309 80.07 36.44 -72.04
CA GLU A 309 79.50 37.29 -73.08
C GLU A 309 79.85 38.78 -72.89
N ARG A 310 79.75 39.28 -71.65
CA ARG A 310 80.13 40.66 -71.31
C ARG A 310 81.61 40.92 -71.55
N THR A 311 82.48 40.00 -71.10
CA THR A 311 83.93 40.08 -71.34
C THR A 311 84.23 40.13 -72.84
N LEU A 312 83.52 39.33 -73.62
CA LEU A 312 83.67 39.26 -75.06
C LEU A 312 83.26 40.55 -75.76
N ALA A 313 82.15 41.16 -75.32
CA ALA A 313 81.72 42.47 -75.81
C ALA A 313 82.77 43.55 -75.54
N LEU A 314 83.36 43.57 -74.34
CA LEU A 314 84.43 44.52 -73.98
C LEU A 314 85.68 44.32 -74.83
N LEU A 315 86.12 43.06 -75.04
CA LEU A 315 87.28 42.75 -75.88
C LEU A 315 87.05 43.13 -77.35
N ARG A 316 85.84 42.95 -77.88
CA ARG A 316 85.49 43.38 -79.26
C ARG A 316 85.63 44.89 -79.43
N VAL A 317 85.19 45.67 -78.45
CA VAL A 317 85.34 47.12 -78.46
C VAL A 317 86.82 47.50 -78.38
N GLY A 318 87.56 46.92 -77.43
CA GLY A 318 88.99 47.21 -77.25
C GLY A 318 89.84 46.85 -78.48
N HIS A 319 89.58 45.71 -79.12
CA HIS A 319 90.25 45.33 -80.36
C HIS A 319 89.94 46.30 -81.51
N SER A 320 88.67 46.72 -81.66
CA SER A 320 88.26 47.67 -82.70
C SER A 320 88.99 49.02 -82.55
N ASP A 321 89.11 49.53 -81.31
CA ASP A 321 89.88 50.73 -81.00
C ASP A 321 91.38 50.57 -81.32
N ALA A 322 91.95 49.39 -81.04
CA ALA A 322 93.35 49.11 -81.35
C ALA A 322 93.61 49.06 -82.88
N VAL A 323 92.68 48.50 -83.66
CA VAL A 323 92.73 48.51 -85.14
C VAL A 323 92.69 49.94 -85.68
N LEU A 324 91.84 50.80 -85.12
CA LEU A 324 91.77 52.23 -85.47
C LEU A 324 93.09 52.95 -85.17
N LYS A 325 93.62 52.82 -83.96
CA LYS A 325 94.91 53.42 -83.57
C LYS A 325 96.07 52.93 -84.43
N TRP A 326 96.06 51.65 -84.80
CA TRP A 326 97.04 51.11 -85.75
C TRP A 326 96.93 51.76 -87.12
N SER A 327 95.72 51.86 -87.69
CA SER A 327 95.48 52.52 -88.98
C SER A 327 95.93 53.98 -88.98
N GLU A 328 95.62 54.72 -87.92
CA GLU A 328 96.05 56.11 -87.72
C GLU A 328 97.59 56.22 -87.66
N ALA A 329 98.23 55.36 -86.87
CA ALA A 329 99.69 55.34 -86.72
C ALA A 329 100.41 55.01 -88.05
N THR A 330 99.90 54.02 -88.79
CA THR A 330 100.46 53.62 -90.10
C THR A 330 100.25 54.71 -91.16
N SER A 331 99.11 55.40 -91.13
CA SER A 331 98.85 56.54 -92.01
C SER A 331 99.80 57.71 -91.70
N ALA A 332 100.03 58.01 -90.42
CA ALA A 332 100.95 59.05 -89.98
C ALA A 332 102.43 58.75 -90.36
N GLN A 333 102.82 57.48 -90.38
CA GLN A 333 104.17 57.04 -90.80
C GLN A 333 104.46 57.36 -92.28
N HIS A 334 103.45 57.37 -93.14
CA HIS A 334 103.58 57.64 -94.58
C HIS A 334 103.46 59.14 -94.95
N SER A 335 103.30 60.02 -93.97
CA SER A 335 103.29 61.48 -94.17
C SER A 335 104.68 62.01 -94.52
N TRP A 336 104.77 62.98 -95.45
CA TRP A 336 106.03 63.57 -95.93
C TRP A 336 106.92 64.13 -94.80
N ILE A 337 106.32 64.57 -93.68
CA ILE A 337 107.02 65.09 -92.49
C ILE A 337 107.74 63.97 -91.71
N ALA A 338 107.30 62.71 -91.82
CA ALA A 338 107.92 61.56 -91.14
C ALA A 338 109.21 61.05 -91.84
N GLY A 339 109.53 61.56 -93.04
CA GLY A 339 110.76 61.24 -93.77
C GLY A 339 112.05 61.84 -93.20
N LEU A 340 111.95 62.73 -92.20
CA LEU A 340 113.11 63.38 -91.57
C LEU A 340 113.86 62.41 -90.62
N PRO A 341 115.21 62.30 -90.71
CA PRO A 341 116.00 61.25 -90.05
C PRO A 341 115.80 61.13 -88.52
N TRP A 342 115.58 62.23 -87.82
CA TRP A 342 115.48 62.26 -86.35
C TRP A 342 114.08 61.97 -85.78
N ARG A 343 113.04 61.81 -86.61
CA ARG A 343 111.66 61.45 -86.16
C ARG A 343 111.16 60.09 -86.64
N ARG A 344 111.86 59.46 -87.59
CA ARG A 344 111.50 58.15 -88.19
C ARG A 344 111.44 57.02 -87.14
N GLY A 345 112.40 57.01 -86.22
CA GLY A 345 112.44 55.99 -85.15
C GLY A 345 111.24 56.04 -84.19
N GLU A 346 110.68 57.22 -83.94
CA GLU A 346 109.53 57.41 -83.04
C GLU A 346 108.21 57.03 -83.72
N ALA A 347 108.07 57.32 -85.03
CA ALA A 347 106.94 56.88 -85.84
C ALA A 347 106.91 55.35 -86.00
N ASP A 348 108.05 54.73 -86.31
CA ASP A 348 108.16 53.27 -86.43
C ASP A 348 107.88 52.58 -85.07
N ALA A 349 108.32 53.18 -83.96
CA ALA A 349 108.02 52.67 -82.62
C ALA A 349 106.53 52.76 -82.27
N ARG A 350 105.83 53.83 -82.69
CA ARG A 350 104.36 53.95 -82.52
C ARG A 350 103.61 52.90 -83.31
N VAL A 351 103.98 52.66 -84.58
CA VAL A 351 103.34 51.63 -85.41
C VAL A 351 103.60 50.24 -84.85
N ARG A 352 104.84 49.92 -84.44
CA ARG A 352 105.14 48.63 -83.79
C ARG A 352 104.30 48.40 -82.54
N ARG A 353 104.21 49.37 -81.63
CA ARG A 353 103.35 49.27 -80.43
C ARG A 353 101.87 49.09 -80.77
N ALA A 354 101.38 49.76 -81.82
CA ALA A 354 99.99 49.63 -82.24
C ALA A 354 99.69 48.26 -82.90
N VAL A 355 100.64 47.70 -83.67
CA VAL A 355 100.56 46.33 -84.19
C VAL A 355 100.57 45.31 -83.05
N GLU A 356 101.53 45.43 -82.12
CA GLU A 356 101.65 44.54 -80.96
C GLU A 356 100.37 44.55 -80.13
N LEU A 357 99.79 45.73 -79.86
CA LEU A 357 98.53 45.85 -79.11
C LEU A 357 97.34 45.27 -79.88
N ARG A 358 97.23 45.54 -81.19
CA ARG A 358 96.17 44.99 -82.05
C ARG A 358 96.23 43.47 -82.08
N ASP A 359 97.41 42.90 -82.35
CA ASP A 359 97.58 41.46 -82.51
C ASP A 359 97.43 40.74 -81.17
N ALA A 360 97.87 41.35 -80.05
CA ALA A 360 97.62 40.84 -78.71
C ALA A 360 96.12 40.79 -78.39
N LEU A 361 95.37 41.88 -78.63
CA LEU A 361 93.92 41.91 -78.42
C LEU A 361 93.15 41.00 -79.38
N ALA A 362 93.64 40.81 -80.61
CA ALA A 362 93.06 39.88 -81.58
C ALA A 362 93.20 38.43 -81.09
N ALA A 363 94.38 38.07 -80.57
CA ALA A 363 94.63 36.76 -79.99
C ALA A 363 93.79 36.51 -78.73
N GLU A 364 93.69 37.50 -77.83
CA GLU A 364 92.83 37.42 -76.64
C GLU A 364 91.35 37.30 -77.01
N LEU A 365 90.88 38.09 -77.99
CA LEU A 365 89.50 38.03 -78.47
C LEU A 365 89.16 36.67 -79.10
N HIS A 366 90.07 36.10 -79.89
CA HIS A 366 89.89 34.78 -80.48
C HIS A 366 89.84 33.67 -79.40
N CYS A 367 90.72 33.75 -78.41
CA CYS A 367 90.72 32.82 -77.27
C CYS A 367 89.41 32.93 -76.46
N ALA A 368 88.96 34.16 -76.16
CA ALA A 368 87.71 34.42 -75.46
C ALA A 368 86.46 33.94 -76.25
N GLN A 369 86.46 34.06 -77.58
CA GLN A 369 85.43 33.51 -78.47
C GLN A 369 85.31 32.01 -78.41
N SER A 370 86.44 31.31 -78.54
CA SER A 370 86.46 29.85 -78.41
C SER A 370 86.00 29.40 -77.02
N GLY A 371 86.42 30.11 -75.97
CA GLY A 371 85.99 29.87 -74.59
C GLY A 371 84.48 30.06 -74.38
N PHE A 372 83.91 31.15 -74.89
CA PHE A 372 82.47 31.43 -74.80
C PHE A 372 81.62 30.38 -75.52
N GLU A 373 81.99 29.96 -76.73
CA GLU A 373 81.23 28.94 -77.46
C GLU A 373 81.25 27.58 -76.76
N THR A 374 82.34 27.28 -76.05
CA THR A 374 82.47 26.07 -75.23
C THR A 374 81.56 26.14 -74.01
N LEU A 375 81.59 27.26 -73.28
CA LEU A 375 80.71 27.51 -72.13
C LEU A 375 79.22 27.50 -72.53
N ARG A 376 78.86 28.11 -73.67
CA ARG A 376 77.49 28.15 -74.17
C ARG A 376 76.95 26.76 -74.49
N ARG A 377 77.77 25.89 -75.09
CA ARG A 377 77.41 24.49 -75.35
C ARG A 377 77.23 23.70 -74.06
N ALA A 378 78.11 23.90 -73.08
CA ALA A 378 78.00 23.25 -71.77
C ALA A 378 76.74 23.69 -70.99
N ALA A 379 76.40 24.99 -71.03
CA ALA A 379 75.18 25.52 -70.41
C ALA A 379 73.89 24.98 -71.07
N ALA A 380 73.87 24.85 -72.40
CA ALA A 380 72.73 24.27 -73.11
C ALA A 380 72.52 22.79 -72.77
N ALA A 381 73.60 22.01 -72.66
CA ALA A 381 73.54 20.59 -72.28
C ALA A 381 72.99 20.42 -70.85
N THR A 382 73.52 21.16 -69.88
CA THR A 382 73.08 21.12 -68.48
C THR A 382 71.64 21.62 -68.30
N GLY A 383 71.22 22.66 -69.06
CA GLY A 383 69.82 23.11 -69.08
C GLY A 383 68.85 22.05 -69.64
N GLY A 384 69.25 21.31 -70.67
CA GLY A 384 68.47 20.19 -71.22
C GLY A 384 68.37 18.98 -70.28
N GLU A 385 69.37 18.77 -69.42
CA GLU A 385 69.32 17.74 -68.37
C GLU A 385 68.40 18.14 -67.21
N ALA A 386 68.46 19.40 -66.75
CA ALA A 386 67.60 19.92 -65.70
C ALA A 386 66.10 19.83 -66.08
N THR A 387 65.77 20.11 -67.35
CA THR A 387 64.39 20.02 -67.85
C THR A 387 63.86 18.57 -67.80
N ARG A 388 64.66 17.61 -68.28
CA ARG A 388 64.30 16.18 -68.24
C ARG A 388 64.16 15.65 -66.81
N ALA A 389 65.02 16.09 -65.89
CA ALA A 389 64.90 15.72 -64.47
C ALA A 389 63.61 16.26 -63.84
N HIS A 390 63.17 17.47 -64.20
CA HIS A 390 61.92 18.05 -63.72
C HIS A 390 60.67 17.32 -64.25
N GLU A 391 60.64 16.93 -65.53
CA GLU A 391 59.54 16.15 -66.12
C GLU A 391 59.35 14.80 -65.42
N GLN A 392 60.47 14.14 -65.04
CA GLN A 392 60.43 12.88 -64.28
C GLN A 392 59.83 13.06 -62.87
N VAL A 393 60.07 14.19 -62.21
CA VAL A 393 59.46 14.52 -60.90
C VAL A 393 57.95 14.66 -61.06
N GLN A 394 57.47 15.44 -62.04
CA GLN A 394 56.04 15.63 -62.27
C GLN A 394 55.31 14.31 -62.56
N SER A 395 55.90 13.43 -63.36
CA SER A 395 55.33 12.11 -63.65
C SER A 395 55.23 11.22 -62.40
N ALA A 396 56.20 11.30 -61.48
CA ALA A 396 56.18 10.53 -60.24
C ALA A 396 55.19 11.10 -59.20
N GLU A 397 55.00 12.43 -59.17
CA GLU A 397 53.99 13.08 -58.32
C GLU A 397 52.57 12.71 -58.75
N PHE A 398 52.30 12.72 -60.06
CA PHE A 398 51.02 12.28 -60.62
C PHE A 398 50.70 10.83 -60.26
N ALA A 399 51.68 9.93 -60.38
CA ALA A 399 51.53 8.53 -59.97
C ALA A 399 51.20 8.39 -58.46
N GLY A 400 51.80 9.23 -57.61
CA GLY A 400 51.53 9.26 -56.17
C GLY A 400 50.15 9.80 -55.79
N GLN A 401 49.59 10.71 -56.60
CA GLN A 401 48.20 11.17 -56.42
C GLN A 401 47.20 10.10 -56.87
N HIS A 402 47.43 9.50 -58.03
CA HIS A 402 46.58 8.45 -58.58
C HIS A 402 46.50 7.21 -57.67
N ALA A 403 47.61 6.84 -57.01
CA ALA A 403 47.62 5.76 -56.01
C ALA A 403 46.68 6.02 -54.82
N ARG A 404 46.54 7.28 -54.37
CA ARG A 404 45.66 7.63 -53.23
C ARG A 404 44.19 7.58 -53.61
N GLU A 405 43.85 8.01 -54.82
CA GLU A 405 42.49 7.96 -55.36
C GLU A 405 42.01 6.50 -55.46
N LEU A 406 42.83 5.63 -56.04
CA LEU A 406 42.55 4.19 -56.13
C LEU A 406 42.46 3.50 -54.75
N ALA A 407 43.30 3.89 -53.79
CA ALA A 407 43.23 3.34 -52.43
C ALA A 407 41.93 3.75 -51.69
N SER A 408 41.43 4.96 -51.93
CA SER A 408 40.13 5.40 -51.41
C SER A 408 38.99 4.58 -52.01
N GLU A 409 39.03 4.35 -53.33
CA GLU A 409 38.03 3.52 -54.03
C GLU A 409 38.02 2.08 -53.48
N ALA A 410 39.19 1.46 -53.30
CA ALA A 410 39.33 0.13 -52.70
C ALA A 410 38.70 0.04 -51.30
N SER A 411 38.94 1.03 -50.44
CA SER A 411 38.38 1.05 -49.08
C SER A 411 36.86 1.08 -49.08
N THR A 412 36.24 1.85 -49.98
CA THR A 412 34.77 1.90 -50.10
C THR A 412 34.17 0.57 -50.57
N LEU A 413 34.79 -0.07 -51.56
CA LEU A 413 34.37 -1.38 -52.06
C LEU A 413 34.54 -2.49 -51.01
N GLN A 414 35.61 -2.44 -50.21
CA GLN A 414 35.86 -3.41 -49.15
C GLN A 414 34.83 -3.31 -48.01
N ALA A 415 34.39 -2.09 -47.66
CA ALA A 415 33.30 -1.90 -46.69
C ALA A 415 31.94 -2.39 -47.22
N ALA A 416 31.67 -2.22 -48.52
CA ALA A 416 30.47 -2.76 -49.16
C ALA A 416 30.49 -4.29 -49.22
N GLU A 417 31.66 -4.91 -49.41
CA GLU A 417 31.84 -6.36 -49.43
C GLU A 417 31.64 -7.00 -48.05
N SER A 418 32.21 -6.43 -46.98
CA SER A 418 32.01 -6.95 -45.62
C SER A 418 30.53 -6.92 -45.20
N THR A 419 29.81 -5.89 -45.61
CA THR A 419 28.36 -5.77 -45.39
C THR A 419 27.58 -6.86 -46.14
N LEU A 420 27.96 -7.14 -47.39
CA LEU A 420 27.33 -8.18 -48.21
C LEU A 420 27.58 -9.58 -47.63
N GLN A 421 28.79 -9.86 -47.14
CA GLN A 421 29.15 -11.14 -46.51
C GLN A 421 28.36 -11.42 -45.23
N ALA A 422 28.17 -10.39 -44.39
CA ALA A 422 27.34 -10.51 -43.19
C ALA A 422 25.88 -10.85 -43.54
N ARG A 423 25.34 -10.24 -44.60
CA ARG A 423 23.99 -10.55 -45.10
C ARG A 423 23.90 -11.96 -45.67
N LEU A 424 24.92 -12.42 -46.38
CA LEU A 424 24.96 -13.75 -46.98
C LEU A 424 24.94 -14.84 -45.90
N ALA A 425 25.75 -14.70 -44.84
CA ALA A 425 25.74 -15.63 -43.71
C ALA A 425 24.37 -15.70 -42.99
N GLN A 426 23.66 -14.57 -42.90
CA GLN A 426 22.31 -14.54 -42.37
C GLN A 426 21.32 -15.31 -43.25
N LEU A 427 21.34 -15.06 -44.56
CA LEU A 427 20.46 -15.73 -45.52
C LEU A 427 20.69 -17.25 -45.54
N GLU A 428 21.94 -17.71 -45.45
CA GLU A 428 22.28 -19.14 -45.37
C GLU A 428 21.70 -19.82 -44.11
N SER A 429 21.73 -19.13 -42.97
CA SER A 429 21.11 -19.63 -41.74
C SER A 429 19.59 -19.74 -41.85
N GLU A 430 18.93 -18.72 -42.43
CA GLU A 430 17.48 -18.71 -42.65
C GLU A 430 17.06 -19.83 -43.63
N TYR A 431 17.86 -20.04 -44.68
CA TYR A 431 17.66 -21.11 -45.66
C TYR A 431 17.79 -22.52 -45.03
N ALA A 432 18.79 -22.74 -44.18
CA ALA A 432 18.98 -24.01 -43.49
C ALA A 432 17.86 -24.35 -42.50
N GLU A 433 17.25 -23.35 -41.86
CA GLU A 433 16.05 -23.55 -41.03
C GLU A 433 14.84 -23.91 -41.89
N ALA A 434 14.60 -23.18 -42.98
CA ALA A 434 13.49 -23.46 -43.89
C ALA A 434 13.56 -24.89 -44.46
N LEU A 435 14.74 -25.36 -44.87
CA LEU A 435 14.95 -26.73 -45.33
C LEU A 435 14.63 -27.77 -44.26
N ARG A 436 15.02 -27.55 -42.99
CA ARG A 436 14.69 -28.48 -41.90
C ARG A 436 13.18 -28.66 -41.71
N ILE A 437 12.40 -27.59 -41.91
CA ILE A 437 10.93 -27.64 -41.83
C ILE A 437 10.34 -28.41 -43.01
N VAL A 438 10.90 -28.24 -44.22
CA VAL A 438 10.50 -28.99 -45.42
C VAL A 438 10.80 -30.49 -45.25
N ASP A 439 12.00 -30.83 -44.78
CA ASP A 439 12.46 -32.22 -44.59
C ASP A 439 11.66 -32.96 -43.51
N ALA A 440 11.05 -32.23 -42.56
CA ALA A 440 10.17 -32.82 -41.57
C ALA A 440 8.83 -33.33 -42.15
N ALA A 441 8.43 -32.85 -43.34
CA ALA A 441 7.24 -33.30 -44.06
C ALA A 441 7.50 -33.39 -45.58
N PRO A 442 8.27 -34.39 -46.04
CA PRO A 442 8.67 -34.51 -47.44
C PRO A 442 7.48 -34.70 -48.40
N ASP A 443 6.41 -35.35 -47.94
CA ASP A 443 5.19 -35.63 -48.73
C ASP A 443 4.11 -34.54 -48.57
N HIS A 444 4.48 -33.31 -48.23
CA HIS A 444 3.53 -32.24 -47.88
C HIS A 444 2.49 -31.93 -48.96
N GLU A 445 2.83 -31.95 -50.26
CA GLU A 445 1.85 -31.74 -51.34
C GLU A 445 0.85 -32.90 -51.46
N GLU A 446 1.30 -34.15 -51.25
CA GLU A 446 0.42 -35.31 -51.25
C GLU A 446 -0.52 -35.28 -50.04
N ILE A 447 -0.01 -34.91 -48.85
CA ILE A 447 -0.80 -34.73 -47.63
C ILE A 447 -1.84 -33.61 -47.80
N ILE A 448 -1.47 -32.48 -48.43
CA ILE A 448 -2.40 -31.38 -48.73
C ILE A 448 -3.48 -31.82 -49.73
N SER A 449 -3.11 -32.60 -50.75
CA SER A 449 -4.05 -33.08 -51.76
C SER A 449 -5.04 -34.12 -51.21
N THR A 450 -4.58 -35.03 -50.35
CA THR A 450 -5.41 -36.05 -49.70
C THR A 450 -6.33 -35.41 -48.67
N ALA A 451 -5.86 -34.39 -47.94
CA ALA A 451 -6.67 -33.60 -47.01
C ALA A 451 -7.86 -32.87 -47.67
N ARG A 452 -7.75 -32.51 -48.96
CA ARG A 452 -8.86 -31.91 -49.73
C ARG A 452 -9.90 -32.94 -50.19
N LEU A 453 -9.53 -34.22 -50.20
CA LEU A 453 -10.41 -35.31 -50.63
C LEU A 453 -11.10 -35.99 -49.44
N ASP A 454 -10.46 -35.99 -48.26
CA ASP A 454 -10.97 -36.63 -47.04
C ASP A 454 -11.74 -35.68 -46.10
N GLY A 455 -11.86 -34.39 -46.45
CA GLY A 455 -12.59 -33.38 -45.68
C GLY A 455 -11.77 -32.70 -44.58
N THR A 456 -10.49 -33.06 -44.40
CA THR A 456 -9.62 -32.48 -43.37
C THR A 456 -9.31 -31.00 -43.66
N TRP A 457 -9.26 -30.60 -44.93
CA TRP A 457 -9.05 -29.21 -45.34
C TRP A 457 -10.21 -28.30 -44.92
N GLU A 458 -11.45 -28.74 -45.18
CA GLU A 458 -12.67 -28.05 -44.79
C GLU A 458 -12.77 -27.94 -43.26
N ALA A 459 -12.46 -29.02 -42.53
CA ALA A 459 -12.42 -29.00 -41.07
C ALA A 459 -11.35 -28.04 -40.51
N LEU A 460 -10.20 -27.89 -41.17
CA LEU A 460 -9.16 -26.93 -40.78
C LEU A 460 -9.63 -25.48 -40.99
N ALA A 461 -10.25 -25.19 -42.13
CA ALA A 461 -10.82 -23.87 -42.41
C ALA A 461 -11.96 -23.51 -41.44
N GLU A 462 -12.83 -24.49 -41.13
CA GLU A 462 -13.87 -24.35 -40.13
C GLU A 462 -13.29 -24.11 -38.73
N ARG A 463 -12.24 -24.84 -38.34
CA ARG A 463 -11.52 -24.59 -37.08
C ARG A 463 -11.01 -23.15 -37.01
N ASP A 464 -10.39 -22.64 -38.07
CA ASP A 464 -9.81 -21.29 -38.08
C ASP A 464 -10.90 -20.22 -37.94
N GLU A 465 -12.03 -20.38 -38.63
CA GLU A 465 -13.20 -19.51 -38.47
C GLU A 465 -13.75 -19.54 -37.03
N TYR A 466 -13.96 -20.73 -36.46
CA TYR A 466 -14.45 -20.87 -35.10
C TYR A 466 -13.41 -20.44 -34.05
N ASN A 467 -12.11 -20.55 -34.34
CA ASN A 467 -11.03 -20.02 -33.51
C ASN A 467 -11.13 -18.49 -33.42
N GLU A 468 -11.34 -17.79 -34.53
CA GLU A 468 -11.53 -16.33 -34.51
C GLU A 468 -12.76 -15.92 -33.68
N ARG A 469 -13.88 -16.63 -33.86
CA ARG A 469 -15.11 -16.40 -33.08
C ARG A 469 -14.90 -16.66 -31.59
N VAL A 470 -14.25 -17.76 -31.24
CA VAL A 470 -13.91 -18.08 -29.83
C VAL A 470 -12.90 -17.10 -29.27
N ALA A 471 -11.93 -16.61 -30.05
CA ALA A 471 -11.01 -15.56 -29.63
C ALA A 471 -11.74 -14.24 -29.31
N ALA A 472 -12.80 -13.91 -30.06
CA ALA A 472 -13.68 -12.79 -29.73
C ALA A 472 -14.45 -13.02 -28.42
N LEU A 473 -14.94 -14.25 -28.18
CA LEU A 473 -15.57 -14.63 -26.91
C LEU A 473 -14.59 -14.56 -25.74
N GLU A 474 -13.33 -14.96 -25.92
CA GLU A 474 -12.28 -14.81 -24.92
C GLU A 474 -11.94 -13.35 -24.63
N ALA A 475 -11.91 -12.51 -25.67
CA ALA A 475 -11.76 -11.06 -25.50
C ALA A 475 -12.91 -10.47 -24.67
N ALA A 476 -14.15 -10.91 -24.91
CA ALA A 476 -15.30 -10.53 -24.09
C ALA A 476 -15.17 -10.99 -22.62
N ILE A 477 -14.69 -12.22 -22.36
CA ILE A 477 -14.40 -12.67 -20.98
C ILE A 477 -13.33 -11.80 -20.32
N ARG A 478 -12.25 -11.46 -21.04
CA ARG A 478 -11.20 -10.57 -20.51
C ARG A 478 -11.78 -9.20 -20.14
N GLU A 479 -12.67 -8.66 -20.96
CA GLU A 479 -13.34 -7.40 -20.67
C GLU A 479 -14.32 -7.50 -19.49
N LEU A 480 -15.12 -8.57 -19.39
CA LEU A 480 -16.01 -8.80 -18.25
C LEU A 480 -15.23 -8.95 -16.93
N ASN A 481 -14.10 -9.66 -16.95
CA ASN A 481 -13.20 -9.75 -15.78
C ASN A 481 -12.59 -8.39 -15.43
N ARG A 482 -12.25 -7.56 -16.42
CA ARG A 482 -11.81 -6.18 -16.21
C ARG A 482 -12.90 -5.35 -15.54
N GLN A 483 -14.16 -5.47 -16.00
CA GLN A 483 -15.31 -4.80 -15.40
C GLN A 483 -15.57 -5.27 -13.97
N LYS A 484 -15.46 -6.57 -13.68
CA LYS A 484 -15.56 -7.12 -12.32
C LYS A 484 -14.50 -6.52 -11.40
N LYS A 485 -13.25 -6.47 -11.86
CA LYS A 485 -12.15 -5.83 -11.10
C LYS A 485 -12.40 -4.34 -10.86
N LEU A 486 -12.84 -3.59 -11.87
CA LEU A 486 -13.19 -2.18 -11.72
C LEU A 486 -14.32 -1.98 -10.70
N LEU A 487 -15.33 -2.85 -10.69
CA LEU A 487 -16.41 -2.83 -9.71
C LEU A 487 -15.91 -3.15 -8.29
N ASP A 488 -14.95 -4.07 -8.15
CA ASP A 488 -14.30 -4.35 -6.86
C ASP A 488 -13.49 -3.15 -6.35
N ASP A 489 -12.76 -2.48 -7.25
CA ASP A 489 -11.99 -1.27 -6.94
C ASP A 489 -12.92 -0.10 -6.57
N GLU A 490 -14.02 0.10 -7.30
CA GLU A 490 -15.06 1.10 -7.03
C GLU A 490 -15.74 0.86 -5.67
N TYR A 491 -16.06 -0.41 -5.36
CA TYR A 491 -16.62 -0.83 -4.07
C TYR A 491 -15.64 -0.53 -2.92
N ALA A 492 -14.37 -0.89 -3.07
CA ALA A 492 -13.33 -0.64 -2.07
C ALA A 492 -13.10 0.86 -1.86
N ALA A 493 -13.07 1.65 -2.94
CA ALA A 493 -12.96 3.11 -2.88
C ALA A 493 -14.16 3.73 -2.17
N THR A 494 -15.39 3.33 -2.51
CA THR A 494 -16.62 3.81 -1.88
C THR A 494 -16.64 3.50 -0.38
N LYS A 495 -16.21 2.29 0.02
CA LYS A 495 -16.06 1.90 1.43
C LYS A 495 -15.12 2.84 2.19
N ARG A 496 -13.99 3.20 1.59
CA ARG A 496 -13.03 4.15 2.17
C ARG A 496 -13.63 5.55 2.28
N THR A 497 -14.24 6.05 1.21
CA THR A 497 -14.92 7.35 1.18
C THR A 497 -16.01 7.48 2.25
N LEU A 498 -16.77 6.41 2.49
CA LEU A 498 -17.76 6.36 3.57
C LEU A 498 -17.11 6.50 4.95
N LEU A 499 -16.03 5.77 5.21
CA LEU A 499 -15.31 5.86 6.48
C LEU A 499 -14.67 7.24 6.70
N GLU A 500 -14.32 7.95 5.63
CA GLU A 500 -13.72 9.30 5.67
C GLU A 500 -14.77 10.42 5.78
N ASN A 501 -15.91 10.28 5.11
CA ASN A 501 -16.85 11.40 4.89
C ASN A 501 -18.28 11.19 5.38
N ALA A 502 -18.71 9.96 5.75
CA ALA A 502 -20.09 9.72 6.19
C ALA A 502 -20.49 10.64 7.37
N PRO A 503 -21.58 11.43 7.28
CA PRO A 503 -21.95 12.40 8.31
C PRO A 503 -22.03 11.82 9.72
N VAL A 504 -22.61 10.63 9.87
CA VAL A 504 -22.68 9.93 11.16
C VAL A 504 -21.97 8.59 11.07
N ILE A 505 -20.99 8.39 11.94
CA ILE A 505 -20.34 7.09 12.15
C ILE A 505 -20.72 6.55 13.51
N ALA A 506 -21.14 5.30 13.53
CA ALA A 506 -21.44 4.58 14.76
C ALA A 506 -20.57 3.33 14.86
N CYS A 507 -19.81 3.19 15.94
CA CYS A 507 -18.89 2.06 16.12
C CYS A 507 -18.60 1.75 17.58
N THR A 508 -18.05 0.58 17.89
CA THR A 508 -17.53 0.34 19.24
C THR A 508 -16.23 1.10 19.48
N LEU A 509 -15.90 1.40 20.73
CA LEU A 509 -14.61 2.01 21.09
C LEU A 509 -13.41 1.17 20.60
N SER A 510 -13.53 -0.15 20.59
CA SER A 510 -12.53 -1.06 20.01
C SER A 510 -12.43 -0.99 18.49
N THR A 511 -13.54 -0.73 17.79
CA THR A 511 -13.52 -0.55 16.32
C THR A 511 -12.86 0.78 15.96
N LEU A 512 -13.10 1.82 16.77
CA LEU A 512 -12.50 3.14 16.59
C LEU A 512 -10.97 3.11 16.66
N THR A 513 -10.38 2.27 17.53
CA THR A 513 -8.93 2.16 17.67
C THR A 513 -8.27 1.23 16.63
N THR A 514 -9.02 0.29 16.06
CA THR A 514 -8.48 -0.73 15.15
C THR A 514 -8.62 -0.37 13.66
N LYS A 515 -9.56 0.51 13.31
CA LYS A 515 -9.76 0.96 11.92
C LYS A 515 -8.87 2.15 11.58
N ALA A 516 -7.89 1.94 10.71
CA ALA A 516 -6.93 2.96 10.29
C ALA A 516 -7.62 4.20 9.69
N GLU A 517 -8.70 4.01 8.93
CA GLU A 517 -9.46 5.10 8.31
C GLU A 517 -10.14 6.01 9.35
N LEU A 518 -10.50 5.47 10.51
CA LEU A 518 -11.07 6.25 11.62
C LEU A 518 -10.00 6.87 12.53
N SER A 519 -8.75 6.41 12.43
CA SER A 519 -7.68 6.84 13.31
C SER A 519 -7.30 8.31 13.10
N ASN A 520 -7.37 8.81 11.86
CA ASN A 520 -7.06 10.22 11.53
C ASN A 520 -8.32 11.08 11.35
N ARG A 521 -9.50 10.48 11.31
CA ARG A 521 -10.76 11.20 11.13
C ARG A 521 -11.17 11.92 12.42
N ARG A 522 -11.65 13.15 12.27
CA ARG A 522 -12.24 13.96 13.34
C ARG A 522 -13.71 14.26 13.05
N PHE A 523 -14.44 14.64 14.08
CA PHE A 523 -15.89 14.84 14.05
C PHE A 523 -16.23 16.11 14.81
N ASP A 524 -17.21 16.86 14.33
CA ASP A 524 -17.72 18.04 15.03
C ASP A 524 -18.24 17.67 16.43
N THR A 525 -19.00 16.57 16.49
CA THR A 525 -19.59 16.07 17.73
C THR A 525 -19.19 14.62 17.98
N VAL A 526 -18.73 14.30 19.20
CA VAL A 526 -18.51 12.93 19.66
C VAL A 526 -19.44 12.65 20.83
N ILE A 527 -20.27 11.62 20.70
CA ILE A 527 -21.17 11.14 21.75
C ILE A 527 -20.73 9.72 22.10
N ILE A 528 -20.39 9.50 23.37
CA ILE A 528 -19.97 8.20 23.86
C ILE A 528 -21.03 7.68 24.83
N ASP A 529 -21.78 6.67 24.41
CA ASP A 529 -22.82 6.03 25.22
C ASP A 529 -22.23 4.88 26.05
N GLU A 530 -22.85 4.60 27.20
CA GLU A 530 -22.36 3.67 28.23
C GLU A 530 -20.92 4.01 28.70
N ALA A 531 -20.57 5.30 28.74
CA ALA A 531 -19.23 5.78 29.06
C ALA A 531 -18.74 5.35 30.46
N ALA A 532 -19.66 5.18 31.42
CA ALA A 532 -19.34 4.71 32.77
C ALA A 532 -18.76 3.29 32.83
N SER A 533 -19.00 2.47 31.79
CA SER A 533 -18.53 1.08 31.72
C SER A 533 -17.28 0.88 30.86
N ALA A 534 -16.74 1.97 30.28
CA ALA A 534 -15.62 1.94 29.37
C ALA A 534 -14.32 2.36 30.07
N GLN A 535 -13.19 1.84 29.58
CA GLN A 535 -11.87 2.25 30.07
C GLN A 535 -11.58 3.71 29.72
N ILE A 536 -11.08 4.47 30.69
CA ILE A 536 -10.79 5.91 30.54
C ILE A 536 -9.87 6.18 29.34
N ALA A 537 -8.84 5.36 29.12
CA ALA A 537 -7.92 5.54 27.98
C ALA A 537 -8.65 5.52 26.62
N GLN A 538 -9.64 4.63 26.45
CA GLN A 538 -10.44 4.56 25.23
C GLN A 538 -11.37 5.77 25.11
N LEU A 539 -11.92 6.24 26.24
CA LEU A 539 -12.79 7.41 26.29
C LEU A 539 -12.05 8.71 25.96
N VAL A 540 -10.81 8.86 26.43
CA VAL A 540 -9.95 10.01 26.08
C VAL A 540 -9.56 9.95 24.61
N TYR A 541 -9.21 8.77 24.09
CA TYR A 541 -8.92 8.59 22.66
C TYR A 541 -10.13 8.94 21.79
N ALA A 542 -11.32 8.42 22.12
CA ALA A 542 -12.55 8.75 21.41
C ALA A 542 -12.89 10.25 21.53
N GLY A 543 -12.72 10.84 22.72
CA GLY A 543 -12.92 12.26 22.95
C GLY A 543 -11.99 13.15 22.14
N SER A 544 -10.75 12.72 21.87
CA SER A 544 -9.80 13.45 21.01
C SER A 544 -10.27 13.63 19.56
N LYS A 545 -11.28 12.84 19.14
CA LYS A 545 -11.88 12.95 17.81
C LYS A 545 -12.85 14.13 17.70
N ALA A 546 -13.25 14.75 18.82
CA ALA A 546 -14.20 15.87 18.84
C ALA A 546 -13.52 17.20 18.47
N ASP A 547 -14.12 17.95 17.56
CA ASP A 547 -13.73 19.31 17.17
C ASP A 547 -14.49 20.39 17.93
N ARG A 548 -15.78 20.15 18.18
CA ARG A 548 -16.68 21.15 18.76
C ARG A 548 -17.36 20.68 20.04
N CYS A 549 -17.88 19.46 20.07
CA CYS A 549 -18.70 18.95 21.17
C CYS A 549 -18.30 17.52 21.55
N LEU A 550 -18.19 17.27 22.86
CA LEU A 550 -17.94 15.95 23.43
C LEU A 550 -18.96 15.67 24.54
N ALA A 551 -19.69 14.56 24.44
CA ALA A 551 -20.62 14.13 25.47
C ALA A 551 -20.31 12.71 25.94
N TYR A 552 -20.01 12.56 27.23
CA TYR A 552 -19.96 11.26 27.90
C TYR A 552 -21.33 10.96 28.50
N VAL A 553 -22.00 9.96 27.95
CA VAL A 553 -23.35 9.56 28.33
C VAL A 553 -23.29 8.22 29.03
N GLY A 554 -23.90 8.09 30.21
CA GLY A 554 -23.84 6.84 30.94
C GLY A 554 -24.46 6.91 32.33
N ASP A 555 -24.21 5.86 33.10
CA ASP A 555 -24.65 5.75 34.48
C ASP A 555 -23.58 5.10 35.35
N PHE A 556 -22.92 5.92 36.17
CA PHE A 556 -21.84 5.49 37.07
C PHE A 556 -22.34 4.63 38.24
N LEU A 557 -23.66 4.54 38.47
CA LEU A 557 -24.27 3.65 39.46
C LEU A 557 -24.68 2.29 38.90
N GLN A 558 -24.38 2.01 37.62
CA GLN A 558 -24.47 0.68 37.01
C GLN A 558 -23.06 0.05 36.93
N ASN A 559 -22.85 -0.90 36.01
CA ASN A 559 -21.59 -1.64 35.88
C ASN A 559 -20.38 -0.70 35.66
N ALA A 560 -19.35 -0.90 36.47
CA ALA A 560 -18.05 -0.27 36.29
C ALA A 560 -17.23 -0.95 35.16
N PRO A 561 -16.15 -0.34 34.68
CA PRO A 561 -15.24 -0.97 33.72
C PRO A 561 -14.66 -2.27 34.28
N ILE A 562 -14.50 -3.29 33.43
CA ILE A 562 -13.87 -4.56 33.83
C ILE A 562 -12.34 -4.36 33.86
N THR A 563 -11.72 -4.65 35.00
CA THR A 563 -10.26 -4.58 35.20
C THR A 563 -9.69 -5.92 35.66
N ASP A 564 -8.64 -6.39 34.99
CA ASP A 564 -7.91 -7.63 35.35
C ASP A 564 -6.71 -7.36 36.28
N THR A 565 -6.88 -6.54 37.33
CA THR A 565 -5.79 -6.26 38.29
C THR A 565 -5.90 -7.16 39.51
N ASP A 566 -5.43 -8.41 39.39
CA ASP A 566 -5.32 -9.37 40.51
C ASP A 566 -3.94 -9.31 41.23
N ASP A 567 -3.01 -8.47 40.77
CA ASP A 567 -1.64 -8.44 41.30
C ASP A 567 -1.42 -7.44 42.45
N ALA A 568 -0.45 -7.78 43.32
CA ALA A 568 -0.03 -6.97 44.46
C ALA A 568 0.58 -5.62 44.01
N ILE A 569 -0.25 -4.59 44.06
CA ILE A 569 0.01 -3.20 43.66
C ILE A 569 1.04 -2.52 44.59
N THR A 570 2.05 -1.86 44.01
CA THR A 570 2.97 -0.96 44.74
C THR A 570 2.35 0.44 44.97
N GLU A 571 2.89 1.26 45.88
CA GLU A 571 2.39 2.63 46.13
C GLU A 571 2.42 3.54 44.88
N VAL A 572 3.33 3.29 43.92
CA VAL A 572 3.38 4.03 42.65
C VAL A 572 2.25 3.59 41.71
N ASP A 573 1.92 2.30 41.71
CA ASP A 573 0.80 1.76 40.95
C ASP A 573 -0.54 2.32 41.43
N LYS A 574 -0.66 2.68 42.73
CA LYS A 574 -1.87 3.34 43.30
C LYS A 574 -2.23 4.67 42.62
N GLN A 575 -1.24 5.41 42.12
CA GLN A 575 -1.50 6.67 41.41
C GLN A 575 -1.97 6.46 39.98
N VAL A 576 -1.71 5.30 39.37
CA VAL A 576 -2.16 4.95 38.01
C VAL A 576 -3.46 4.14 38.04
N LEU A 577 -3.74 3.46 39.16
CA LEU A 577 -4.94 2.64 39.35
C LEU A 577 -6.25 3.38 39.14
N HIS A 578 -6.34 4.67 39.46
CA HIS A 578 -7.55 5.45 39.22
C HIS A 578 -7.89 5.55 37.72
N TRP A 579 -6.90 5.48 36.81
CA TRP A 579 -7.14 5.45 35.35
C TRP A 579 -7.67 4.09 34.86
N GLN A 580 -7.52 3.05 35.67
CA GLN A 580 -7.97 1.69 35.35
C GLN A 580 -9.27 1.35 36.06
N GLN A 581 -9.40 1.71 37.34
CA GLN A 581 -10.48 1.28 38.23
C GLN A 581 -11.65 2.26 38.31
N ASP A 582 -11.41 3.56 38.17
CA ASP A 582 -12.47 4.55 38.22
C ASP A 582 -13.14 4.67 36.84
N ASP A 583 -14.42 5.02 36.86
CA ASP A 583 -15.12 5.43 35.65
C ASP A 583 -14.89 6.93 35.36
N ILE A 584 -15.28 7.36 34.16
CA ILE A 584 -15.07 8.74 33.71
C ILE A 584 -15.82 9.78 34.55
N PHE A 585 -16.93 9.43 35.20
CA PHE A 585 -17.67 10.34 36.06
C PHE A 585 -16.89 10.57 37.35
N ALA A 586 -16.41 9.49 37.98
CA ALA A 586 -15.60 9.57 39.18
C ALA A 586 -14.30 10.36 38.96
N LEU A 587 -13.62 10.15 37.81
CA LEU A 587 -12.44 10.92 37.44
C LEU A 587 -12.70 12.43 37.35
N LEU A 588 -13.92 12.82 36.97
CA LEU A 588 -14.37 14.21 36.83
C LEU A 588 -15.09 14.74 38.08
N GLY A 589 -14.97 14.04 39.20
CA GLY A 589 -15.51 14.46 40.51
C GLY A 589 -17.01 14.22 40.68
N VAL A 590 -17.63 13.38 39.85
CA VAL A 590 -19.03 12.95 39.99
C VAL A 590 -19.06 11.52 40.53
N VAL A 591 -19.33 11.38 41.83
CA VAL A 591 -19.27 10.09 42.54
C VAL A 591 -20.61 9.70 43.18
N ASP A 592 -21.51 10.65 43.32
CA ASP A 592 -22.82 10.49 43.93
C ASP A 592 -23.83 11.49 43.33
N ARG A 593 -25.07 11.46 43.83
CA ARG A 593 -26.14 12.36 43.40
C ARG A 593 -25.77 13.83 43.65
N ALA A 594 -25.28 14.16 44.85
CA ALA A 594 -25.02 15.56 45.23
C ALA A 594 -23.95 16.19 44.33
N SER A 595 -22.82 15.50 44.17
CA SER A 595 -21.75 15.90 43.26
C SER A 595 -22.20 15.98 41.80
N ALA A 596 -23.11 15.10 41.35
CA ALA A 596 -23.68 15.21 40.00
C ALA A 596 -24.55 16.46 39.82
N GLN A 597 -25.33 16.85 40.82
CA GLN A 597 -26.20 18.04 40.75
C GLN A 597 -25.41 19.35 40.90
N ASP A 598 -24.33 19.33 41.69
CA ASP A 598 -23.47 20.49 41.92
C ASP A 598 -22.46 20.73 40.78
N ASN A 599 -22.20 19.71 39.94
CA ASN A 599 -21.26 19.81 38.85
C ASN A 599 -21.88 20.54 37.64
N SER A 600 -21.38 21.75 37.37
CA SER A 600 -21.80 22.59 36.23
C SER A 600 -21.66 21.94 34.83
N ARG A 601 -20.94 20.82 34.71
CA ARG A 601 -20.75 20.05 33.47
C ARG A 601 -21.53 18.75 33.41
N CYS A 602 -22.30 18.43 34.45
CA CYS A 602 -23.11 17.22 34.51
C CYS A 602 -24.60 17.57 34.37
N VAL A 603 -25.26 16.94 33.41
CA VAL A 603 -26.72 16.99 33.27
C VAL A 603 -27.30 15.65 33.72
N ALA A 604 -28.11 15.67 34.78
CA ALA A 604 -28.75 14.49 35.33
C ALA A 604 -30.18 14.33 34.79
N LEU A 605 -30.48 13.17 34.19
CA LEU A 605 -31.83 12.81 33.78
C LEU A 605 -32.59 12.15 34.94
N ARG A 606 -33.79 12.64 35.25
CA ARG A 606 -34.54 12.24 36.46
C ARG A 606 -35.78 11.42 36.14
N THR A 607 -36.49 11.75 35.08
CA THR A 607 -37.74 11.06 34.72
C THR A 607 -37.47 9.73 34.00
N GLN A 608 -37.88 8.61 34.59
CA GLN A 608 -37.83 7.27 33.97
C GLN A 608 -39.20 6.87 33.39
N TYR A 609 -39.15 6.16 32.26
CA TYR A 609 -40.32 5.73 31.49
C TYR A 609 -40.39 4.20 31.28
N ARG A 610 -39.41 3.45 31.78
CA ARG A 610 -39.19 2.04 31.39
C ARG A 610 -40.01 1.06 32.22
N TYR A 611 -40.09 1.26 33.53
CA TYR A 611 -40.61 0.24 34.44
C TYR A 611 -41.58 0.81 35.48
N PRO A 612 -42.44 -0.04 36.08
CA PRO A 612 -43.41 0.35 37.09
C PRO A 612 -42.80 1.16 38.25
N PRO A 613 -43.57 2.09 38.86
CA PRO A 613 -43.11 2.90 40.00
C PRO A 613 -42.57 2.08 41.18
N ILE A 614 -43.08 0.87 41.42
CA ILE A 614 -42.59 0.01 42.49
C ILE A 614 -41.14 -0.43 42.25
N ILE A 615 -40.74 -0.72 41.01
CA ILE A 615 -39.35 -1.07 40.65
C ILE A 615 -38.44 0.16 40.80
N ALA A 616 -38.91 1.34 40.37
CA ALA A 616 -38.21 2.60 40.57
C ALA A 616 -37.97 2.91 42.05
N GLY A 617 -38.98 2.63 42.90
CA GLY A 617 -38.90 2.80 44.34
C GLY A 617 -37.77 1.98 44.97
N VAL A 618 -37.65 0.70 44.59
CA VAL A 618 -36.58 -0.18 45.12
C VAL A 618 -35.20 0.40 44.82
N VAL A 619 -34.93 0.75 43.56
CA VAL A 619 -33.60 1.24 43.18
C VAL A 619 -33.32 2.67 43.66
N ASN A 620 -34.34 3.50 43.84
CA ASN A 620 -34.19 4.81 44.47
C ASN A 620 -33.71 4.70 45.92
N GLU A 621 -34.14 3.67 46.64
CA GLU A 621 -33.85 3.51 48.06
C GLU A 621 -32.38 3.17 48.35
N PHE A 622 -31.72 2.38 47.48
CA PHE A 622 -30.33 1.97 47.72
C PHE A 622 -29.32 2.47 46.68
N CYS A 623 -29.75 2.94 45.50
CA CYS A 623 -28.84 3.45 44.47
C CYS A 623 -28.96 4.95 44.20
N TYR A 624 -30.14 5.41 43.82
CA TYR A 624 -30.28 6.76 43.25
C TYR A 624 -30.67 7.84 44.26
N ASP A 625 -30.76 7.50 45.55
CA ASP A 625 -31.11 8.43 46.64
C ASP A 625 -32.38 9.25 46.33
N GLY A 626 -33.42 8.59 45.80
CA GLY A 626 -34.69 9.23 45.44
C GLY A 626 -34.67 10.14 44.20
N LEU A 627 -33.62 10.09 43.36
CA LEU A 627 -33.53 10.91 42.14
C LEU A 627 -34.59 10.57 41.08
N LEU A 628 -34.98 9.30 40.96
CA LEU A 628 -35.83 8.84 39.85
C LEU A 628 -37.30 9.17 40.08
N GLU A 629 -37.86 9.88 39.10
CA GLU A 629 -39.30 10.16 39.01
C GLU A 629 -39.92 9.22 37.98
N SER A 630 -41.11 8.66 38.25
CA SER A 630 -41.76 7.73 37.33
C SER A 630 -42.80 8.43 36.47
N SER A 631 -42.62 8.39 35.15
CA SER A 631 -43.64 8.71 34.15
C SER A 631 -44.03 7.47 33.32
N TRP A 632 -43.80 6.28 33.89
CA TRP A 632 -44.19 5.02 33.28
C TRP A 632 -45.69 4.97 33.03
N ARG A 633 -46.08 4.56 31.83
CA ARG A 633 -47.47 4.31 31.46
C ARG A 633 -47.63 2.84 31.15
N ASN A 634 -48.62 2.20 31.78
CA ASN A 634 -49.01 0.85 31.44
C ASN A 634 -49.72 0.85 30.07
N ASN A 635 -48.95 0.88 28.99
CA ASN A 635 -49.48 0.83 27.64
C ASN A 635 -49.90 -0.60 27.23
N ASP A 636 -49.62 -1.59 28.09
CA ASP A 636 -49.74 -2.99 27.79
C ASP A 636 -49.99 -3.82 29.06
N ASP A 637 -51.26 -4.00 29.41
CA ASP A 637 -51.67 -4.67 30.65
C ASP A 637 -51.72 -6.20 30.54
N ARG A 638 -51.05 -6.79 29.55
CA ARG A 638 -51.08 -8.25 29.28
C ARG A 638 -50.71 -9.08 30.51
N LEU A 639 -49.73 -8.63 31.29
CA LEU A 639 -49.28 -9.36 32.48
C LEU A 639 -50.06 -8.99 33.75
N GLY A 640 -50.61 -7.78 33.85
CA GLY A 640 -51.29 -7.27 35.05
C GLY A 640 -50.39 -7.16 36.30
N GLN A 641 -51.00 -6.89 37.45
CA GLN A 641 -50.34 -6.99 38.76
C GLN A 641 -50.26 -8.45 39.25
N PRO A 642 -49.30 -8.81 40.12
CA PRO A 642 -48.24 -7.96 40.68
C PRO A 642 -47.11 -7.65 39.69
N TYR A 643 -46.40 -6.54 39.91
CA TYR A 643 -45.23 -6.15 39.11
C TYR A 643 -43.92 -6.70 39.70
N VAL A 644 -43.85 -6.96 41.00
CA VAL A 644 -42.71 -7.59 41.65
C VAL A 644 -43.16 -8.83 42.40
N VAL A 645 -42.52 -9.97 42.14
CA VAL A 645 -42.79 -11.25 42.80
C VAL A 645 -41.51 -11.75 43.44
N PHE A 646 -41.50 -11.91 44.76
CA PHE A 646 -40.41 -12.59 45.45
C PHE A 646 -40.76 -14.08 45.61
N VAL A 647 -39.87 -14.95 45.14
CA VAL A 647 -39.99 -16.41 45.23
C VAL A 647 -39.08 -16.90 46.35
N ASP A 648 -39.68 -17.27 47.48
CA ASP A 648 -38.97 -17.72 48.67
C ASP A 648 -38.51 -19.17 48.53
N THR A 649 -37.20 -19.37 48.59
CA THR A 649 -36.55 -20.68 48.45
C THR A 649 -36.37 -21.42 49.77
N ALA A 650 -36.74 -20.80 50.91
CA ALA A 650 -36.51 -21.36 52.25
C ALA A 650 -37.18 -22.74 52.47
N THR A 651 -38.25 -23.07 51.72
CA THR A 651 -38.95 -24.36 51.83
C THR A 651 -38.21 -25.54 51.19
N HIS A 652 -37.11 -25.31 50.48
CA HIS A 652 -36.36 -26.34 49.74
C HIS A 652 -34.85 -26.32 50.05
N PRO A 653 -34.43 -26.46 51.32
CA PRO A 653 -33.02 -26.37 51.70
C PRO A 653 -32.14 -27.45 51.05
N GLU A 654 -32.69 -28.64 50.76
CA GLU A 654 -31.96 -29.74 50.11
C GLU A 654 -31.59 -29.48 48.64
N GLN A 655 -32.25 -28.50 48.01
CA GLN A 655 -31.98 -28.05 46.63
C GLN A 655 -31.31 -26.66 46.59
N GLY A 656 -30.73 -26.23 47.72
CA GLY A 656 -29.97 -24.99 47.85
C GLY A 656 -28.69 -24.96 47.01
N LEU A 657 -27.87 -23.92 47.22
CA LEU A 657 -26.69 -23.65 46.41
C LEU A 657 -25.67 -24.80 46.47
N ARG A 658 -25.16 -25.21 45.30
CA ARG A 658 -24.09 -26.21 45.19
C ARG A 658 -22.83 -25.56 44.65
N ARG A 659 -21.68 -25.91 45.24
CA ARG A 659 -20.37 -25.45 44.79
C ARG A 659 -19.86 -26.36 43.67
N THR A 660 -19.30 -25.75 42.63
CA THR A 660 -18.52 -26.41 41.58
C THR A 660 -17.03 -26.06 41.75
N ASP A 661 -16.15 -26.66 40.95
CA ASP A 661 -14.69 -26.45 41.04
C ASP A 661 -14.27 -24.97 40.98
N ALA A 662 -15.06 -24.11 40.32
CA ALA A 662 -14.76 -22.69 40.13
C ALA A 662 -15.88 -21.71 40.51
N SER A 663 -17.09 -22.17 40.90
CA SER A 663 -18.23 -21.25 41.10
C SER A 663 -19.39 -21.88 41.90
N TRP A 664 -20.58 -21.24 41.87
CA TRP A 664 -21.81 -21.69 42.52
C TRP A 664 -22.94 -21.87 41.50
N ILE A 665 -23.80 -22.85 41.76
CA ILE A 665 -25.02 -23.13 41.00
C ILE A 665 -26.21 -23.23 41.95
N HIS A 666 -27.41 -22.85 41.48
CA HIS A 666 -28.65 -22.97 42.24
C HIS A 666 -29.59 -23.95 41.53
N PRO A 667 -29.61 -25.24 41.95
CA PRO A 667 -30.46 -26.26 41.33
C PRO A 667 -31.94 -25.87 41.34
N LEU A 668 -32.46 -25.44 42.49
CA LEU A 668 -33.85 -24.98 42.59
C LEU A 668 -34.12 -23.76 41.69
N GLY A 669 -33.18 -22.82 41.59
CA GLY A 669 -33.27 -21.70 40.65
C GLY A 669 -33.48 -22.15 39.19
N LEU A 670 -32.79 -23.22 38.77
CA LEU A 670 -32.97 -23.81 37.43
C LEU A 670 -34.38 -24.36 37.20
N ASP A 671 -34.94 -25.04 38.20
CA ASP A 671 -36.31 -25.58 38.13
C ASP A 671 -37.35 -24.44 38.14
N LEU A 672 -37.11 -23.39 38.95
CA LEU A 672 -37.97 -22.21 39.02
C LEU A 672 -37.98 -21.42 37.71
N ILE A 673 -36.86 -21.34 36.98
CA ILE A 673 -36.82 -20.67 35.66
C ILE A 673 -37.81 -21.32 34.69
N GLU A 674 -37.87 -22.65 34.67
CA GLU A 674 -38.80 -23.38 33.81
C GLU A 674 -40.26 -23.14 34.23
N ALA A 675 -40.56 -23.25 35.53
CA ALA A 675 -41.90 -23.04 36.05
C ALA A 675 -42.39 -21.59 35.90
N ILE A 676 -41.48 -20.60 35.98
CA ILE A 676 -41.80 -19.20 35.71
C ILE A 676 -42.01 -18.99 34.21
N HIS A 677 -41.12 -19.53 33.35
CA HIS A 677 -41.29 -19.42 31.90
C HIS A 677 -42.62 -20.02 31.42
N ALA A 678 -43.02 -21.18 31.97
CA ALA A 678 -44.30 -21.83 31.64
C ALA A 678 -45.52 -20.92 31.89
N ARG A 679 -45.50 -20.10 32.97
CA ARG A 679 -46.58 -19.15 33.29
C ARG A 679 -46.75 -18.02 32.27
N HIS A 680 -45.72 -17.74 31.49
CA HIS A 680 -45.72 -16.66 30.50
C HIS A 680 -45.81 -17.19 29.06
N ARG A 681 -45.92 -18.51 28.88
CA ARG A 681 -45.88 -19.18 27.57
C ARG A 681 -47.00 -18.76 26.62
N ASP A 682 -48.19 -18.48 27.16
CA ASP A 682 -49.37 -18.08 26.37
C ASP A 682 -49.21 -16.67 25.77
N HIS A 683 -48.23 -15.90 26.22
CA HIS A 683 -47.91 -14.58 25.72
C HIS A 683 -46.74 -14.66 24.75
N SER A 684 -47.00 -15.10 23.51
CA SER A 684 -46.01 -15.42 22.47
C SER A 684 -45.05 -14.28 22.06
N SER A 685 -45.24 -13.07 22.58
CA SER A 685 -44.38 -11.89 22.33
C SER A 685 -43.70 -11.34 23.58
N THR A 686 -43.83 -12.01 24.74
CA THR A 686 -43.20 -11.58 25.99
C THR A 686 -41.72 -11.96 26.00
N SER A 687 -40.86 -10.96 26.03
CA SER A 687 -39.42 -11.14 26.17
C SER A 687 -39.06 -11.47 27.63
N MET A 688 -38.22 -12.50 27.84
CA MET A 688 -37.81 -12.93 29.19
C MET A 688 -36.29 -13.01 29.34
N GLY A 689 -35.79 -12.59 30.50
CA GLY A 689 -34.38 -12.62 30.83
C GLY A 689 -34.09 -13.13 32.24
N LEU A 690 -33.07 -13.98 32.40
CA LEU A 690 -32.52 -14.38 33.69
C LEU A 690 -31.19 -13.66 33.95
N VAL A 691 -31.11 -12.99 35.10
CA VAL A 691 -29.90 -12.34 35.61
C VAL A 691 -29.47 -13.01 36.91
N CYS A 692 -28.20 -13.40 37.00
CA CYS A 692 -27.61 -13.91 38.23
C CYS A 692 -26.13 -13.50 38.38
N PRO A 693 -25.58 -13.47 39.60
CA PRO A 693 -24.20 -13.03 39.83
C PRO A 693 -23.12 -14.04 39.41
N TYR A 694 -23.44 -15.32 39.22
CA TYR A 694 -22.45 -16.37 38.99
C TYR A 694 -22.47 -16.93 37.57
N VAL A 695 -21.33 -16.87 36.88
CA VAL A 695 -21.16 -17.31 35.48
C VAL A 695 -21.51 -18.79 35.29
N ALA A 696 -21.15 -19.67 36.24
CA ALA A 696 -21.46 -21.10 36.11
C ALA A 696 -22.97 -21.36 36.13
N HIS A 697 -23.71 -20.68 37.02
CA HIS A 697 -25.16 -20.78 37.06
C HIS A 697 -25.80 -20.23 35.78
N ALA A 698 -25.36 -19.05 35.32
CA ALA A 698 -25.82 -18.47 34.06
C ALA A 698 -25.62 -19.42 32.86
N ARG A 699 -24.46 -20.09 32.77
CA ARG A 699 -24.18 -21.08 31.72
C ARG A 699 -25.09 -22.30 31.79
N GLN A 700 -25.34 -22.82 33.00
CA GLN A 700 -26.26 -23.95 33.17
C GLN A 700 -27.70 -23.58 32.82
N ALA A 701 -28.14 -22.38 33.21
CA ALA A 701 -29.45 -21.86 32.84
C ALA A 701 -29.57 -21.66 31.32
N GLU A 702 -28.53 -21.15 30.66
CA GLU A 702 -28.51 -21.02 29.19
C GLU A 702 -28.56 -22.39 28.49
N ALA A 703 -27.81 -23.38 29.00
CA ALA A 703 -27.86 -24.75 28.48
C ALA A 703 -29.22 -25.41 28.69
N LEU A 704 -29.87 -25.18 29.84
CA LEU A 704 -31.23 -25.63 30.11
C LEU A 704 -32.23 -25.00 29.14
N ALA A 705 -32.17 -23.67 28.98
CA ALA A 705 -33.04 -22.94 28.07
C ALA A 705 -32.92 -23.44 26.63
N ARG A 706 -31.69 -23.67 26.14
CA ARG A 706 -31.45 -24.26 24.81
C ARG A 706 -32.00 -25.69 24.69
N ARG A 707 -31.73 -26.55 25.68
CA ARG A 707 -32.17 -27.95 25.67
C ARG A 707 -33.69 -28.10 25.69
N LYS A 708 -34.39 -27.21 26.40
CA LYS A 708 -35.85 -27.22 26.54
C LYS A 708 -36.57 -26.22 25.62
N THR A 709 -35.82 -25.54 24.73
CA THR A 709 -36.35 -24.51 23.81
C THR A 709 -37.17 -23.44 24.54
N LEU A 710 -36.67 -22.99 25.70
CA LEU A 710 -37.28 -21.89 26.45
C LEU A 710 -36.86 -20.57 25.80
N ALA A 711 -37.82 -19.68 25.56
CA ALA A 711 -37.61 -18.35 25.00
C ALA A 711 -37.14 -17.37 26.09
N ILE A 712 -36.05 -17.71 26.79
CA ILE A 712 -35.44 -16.92 27.85
C ILE A 712 -33.94 -16.75 27.60
N GLU A 713 -33.46 -15.51 27.66
CA GLU A 713 -32.02 -15.26 27.63
C GLU A 713 -31.45 -15.38 29.05
N CYS A 714 -30.29 -16.04 29.22
CA CYS A 714 -29.65 -16.22 30.53
C CYS A 714 -28.24 -15.62 30.54
N GLY A 715 -27.85 -14.98 31.65
CA GLY A 715 -26.53 -14.38 31.78
C GLY A 715 -26.25 -13.73 33.13
N THR A 716 -25.03 -13.21 33.25
CA THR A 716 -24.67 -12.29 34.34
C THR A 716 -25.10 -10.87 34.00
N ALA A 717 -25.17 -9.99 35.00
CA ALA A 717 -25.56 -8.58 34.81
C ALA A 717 -24.74 -7.85 33.72
N HIS A 718 -23.46 -8.19 33.54
CA HIS A 718 -22.62 -7.63 32.47
C HIS A 718 -23.11 -7.99 31.06
N LYS A 719 -23.61 -9.22 30.83
CA LYS A 719 -24.14 -9.65 29.52
C LYS A 719 -25.46 -8.93 29.18
N PHE A 720 -26.15 -8.40 30.19
CA PHE A 720 -27.48 -7.81 30.08
C PHE A 720 -27.46 -6.28 29.93
N GLN A 721 -26.27 -5.67 29.91
CA GLN A 721 -26.13 -4.23 29.71
C GLN A 721 -26.70 -3.82 28.34
N GLY A 722 -27.44 -2.71 28.30
CA GLY A 722 -28.17 -2.25 27.11
C GLY A 722 -29.41 -3.08 26.71
N ARG A 723 -29.64 -4.26 27.32
CA ARG A 723 -30.85 -5.09 27.07
C ARG A 723 -31.98 -4.79 28.05
N GLN A 724 -33.20 -5.16 27.65
CA GLN A 724 -34.44 -4.94 28.40
C GLN A 724 -35.39 -6.10 28.10
N TYR A 725 -36.22 -6.50 29.07
CA TYR A 725 -37.16 -7.60 28.93
C TYR A 725 -38.48 -7.25 29.61
N ASP A 726 -39.59 -7.74 29.07
CA ASP A 726 -40.92 -7.62 29.68
C ASP A 726 -40.90 -8.28 31.07
N VAL A 727 -40.32 -9.47 31.15
CA VAL A 727 -40.16 -10.26 32.37
C VAL A 727 -38.69 -10.50 32.68
N VAL A 728 -38.26 -10.19 33.90
CA VAL A 728 -36.92 -10.52 34.38
C VAL A 728 -37.00 -11.44 35.59
N ILE A 729 -36.17 -12.48 35.58
CA ILE A 729 -35.89 -13.34 36.73
C ILE A 729 -34.52 -12.94 37.27
N LEU A 730 -34.48 -12.45 38.49
CA LEU A 730 -33.26 -12.09 39.21
C LEU A 730 -33.02 -13.13 40.30
N ASP A 731 -32.05 -14.01 40.09
CA ASP A 731 -31.62 -14.95 41.11
C ASP A 731 -30.53 -14.31 41.99
N LEU A 732 -30.85 -14.06 43.26
CA LEU A 732 -29.91 -13.50 44.23
C LEU A 732 -28.79 -14.48 44.58
N MET A 733 -28.98 -15.77 44.25
CA MET A 733 -28.05 -16.85 44.56
C MET A 733 -27.72 -16.86 46.06
N GLN A 734 -28.77 -16.77 46.88
CA GLN A 734 -28.69 -16.69 48.33
C GLN A 734 -29.49 -17.83 48.98
N ASP A 735 -28.79 -18.72 49.68
CA ASP A 735 -29.35 -19.75 50.54
C ASP A 735 -29.40 -19.28 52.01
N SER A 736 -29.87 -20.11 52.94
CA SER A 736 -29.90 -19.81 54.37
C SER A 736 -28.50 -19.73 55.02
N GLY A 737 -27.43 -19.87 54.25
CA GLY A 737 -26.04 -19.90 54.70
C GLY A 737 -25.38 -18.52 54.82
N ARG A 738 -24.08 -18.44 54.52
CA ARG A 738 -23.33 -17.18 54.55
C ARG A 738 -23.87 -16.21 53.51
N LEU A 739 -23.89 -14.92 53.86
CA LEU A 739 -24.25 -13.84 52.96
C LEU A 739 -23.41 -13.87 51.67
N ARG A 740 -24.07 -14.05 50.53
CA ARG A 740 -23.48 -14.12 49.19
C ARG A 740 -23.42 -12.75 48.57
N TRP A 741 -22.77 -12.69 47.40
CA TRP A 741 -22.36 -11.43 46.79
C TRP A 741 -23.52 -10.44 46.60
N ALA A 742 -24.62 -10.84 45.95
CA ALA A 742 -25.75 -9.93 45.71
C ALA A 742 -26.44 -9.43 46.99
N ALA A 743 -26.43 -10.22 48.07
CA ALA A 743 -27.03 -9.83 49.35
C ALA A 743 -26.16 -8.84 50.16
N GLN A 744 -24.91 -8.63 49.74
CA GLN A 744 -23.98 -7.64 50.28
C GLN A 744 -24.09 -6.25 49.61
N ALA A 745 -25.20 -5.96 48.92
CA ALA A 745 -25.39 -4.73 48.15
C ALA A 745 -25.42 -3.46 49.02
N ASP A 746 -24.32 -2.69 49.00
CA ASP A 746 -24.16 -1.41 49.68
C ASP A 746 -23.23 -0.47 48.88
N LEU A 747 -23.74 0.71 48.47
CA LEU A 747 -22.94 1.72 47.75
C LEU A 747 -21.95 2.49 48.63
N SER A 748 -22.14 2.46 49.95
CA SER A 748 -21.23 3.09 50.92
C SER A 748 -20.17 2.15 51.47
N GLY A 749 -20.23 0.88 51.07
CA GLY A 749 -19.35 -0.19 51.51
C GLY A 749 -18.01 -0.26 50.78
N ASN A 750 -17.33 -1.40 50.91
CA ASN A 750 -16.10 -1.69 50.18
C ASN A 750 -16.38 -1.98 48.69
N LYS A 751 -15.33 -2.10 47.86
CA LYS A 751 -15.46 -2.33 46.41
C LYS A 751 -16.34 -3.52 46.03
N HIS A 752 -16.30 -4.61 46.81
CA HIS A 752 -17.10 -5.80 46.56
C HIS A 752 -18.59 -5.55 46.82
N GLU A 753 -18.91 -4.78 47.86
CA GLU A 753 -20.28 -4.37 48.23
C GLU A 753 -20.86 -3.35 47.24
N VAL A 754 -20.06 -2.37 46.81
CA VAL A 754 -20.44 -1.41 45.77
C VAL A 754 -20.72 -2.13 44.45
N SER A 755 -19.88 -3.08 44.08
CA SER A 755 -20.10 -3.90 42.89
C SER A 755 -21.36 -4.77 43.01
N ALA A 756 -21.69 -5.26 44.20
CA ALA A 756 -22.93 -6.00 44.44
C ALA A 756 -24.17 -5.11 44.26
N ALA A 757 -24.13 -3.87 44.77
CA ALA A 757 -25.21 -2.90 44.59
C ALA A 757 -25.41 -2.54 43.12
N LYS A 758 -24.33 -2.27 42.38
CA LYS A 758 -24.36 -2.01 40.93
C LYS A 758 -24.96 -3.18 40.15
N LEU A 759 -24.59 -4.42 40.49
CA LEU A 759 -25.14 -5.64 39.88
C LEU A 759 -26.64 -5.78 40.16
N LEU A 760 -27.06 -5.57 41.41
CA LEU A 760 -28.45 -5.63 41.84
C LEU A 760 -29.30 -4.58 41.10
N ASN A 761 -28.82 -3.34 41.02
CA ASN A 761 -29.43 -2.25 40.25
C ASN A 761 -29.60 -2.64 38.77
N VAL A 762 -28.55 -3.17 38.14
CA VAL A 762 -28.61 -3.61 36.74
C VAL A 762 -29.67 -4.70 36.56
N GLY A 763 -29.70 -5.72 37.42
CA GLY A 763 -30.65 -6.82 37.35
C GLY A 763 -32.11 -6.38 37.49
N ILE A 764 -32.40 -5.55 38.51
CA ILE A 764 -33.74 -5.02 38.78
C ILE A 764 -34.26 -4.16 37.62
N THR A 765 -33.41 -3.27 37.09
CA THR A 765 -33.81 -2.27 36.07
C THR A 765 -33.86 -2.80 34.63
N ARG A 766 -33.66 -4.11 34.43
CA ARG A 766 -33.90 -4.77 33.14
C ARG A 766 -35.37 -5.09 32.89
N ALA A 767 -36.19 -5.20 33.94
CA ALA A 767 -37.61 -5.49 33.82
C ALA A 767 -38.37 -4.29 33.24
N GLN A 768 -39.33 -4.51 32.34
CA GLN A 768 -40.26 -3.49 31.84
C GLN A 768 -41.66 -3.65 32.42
N GLN A 769 -42.08 -4.87 32.76
CA GLN A 769 -43.41 -5.13 33.33
C GLN A 769 -43.36 -5.95 34.62
N ARG A 770 -42.64 -7.08 34.64
CA ARG A 770 -42.59 -7.99 35.80
C ARG A 770 -41.18 -8.39 36.20
N LEU A 771 -40.90 -8.30 37.50
CA LEU A 771 -39.64 -8.73 38.11
C LEU A 771 -39.91 -9.88 39.07
N TYR A 772 -39.30 -11.02 38.82
CA TYR A 772 -39.17 -12.12 39.79
C TYR A 772 -37.84 -12.01 40.51
N ILE A 773 -37.85 -12.09 41.83
CA ILE A 773 -36.63 -12.16 42.66
C ILE A 773 -36.62 -13.51 43.35
N ILE A 774 -35.57 -14.31 43.13
CA ILE A 774 -35.41 -15.63 43.72
C ILE A 774 -34.37 -15.56 44.84
N GLY A 775 -34.69 -16.07 46.02
CA GLY A 775 -33.75 -16.23 47.12
C GLY A 775 -34.41 -16.62 48.44
N ASP A 776 -33.60 -16.80 49.48
CA ASP A 776 -34.10 -17.08 50.83
C ASP A 776 -34.67 -15.80 51.48
N TRP A 777 -35.98 -15.75 51.67
CA TRP A 777 -36.66 -14.58 52.23
C TRP A 777 -36.25 -14.29 53.68
N GLY A 778 -35.93 -15.33 54.45
CA GLY A 778 -35.44 -15.20 55.82
C GLY A 778 -34.12 -14.46 55.90
N VAL A 779 -33.22 -14.67 54.93
CA VAL A 779 -31.97 -13.91 54.82
C VAL A 779 -32.22 -12.46 54.43
N VAL A 780 -33.08 -12.21 53.42
CA VAL A 780 -33.42 -10.84 53.00
C VAL A 780 -33.97 -10.02 54.16
N ARG A 781 -34.89 -10.58 54.96
CA ARG A 781 -35.49 -9.87 56.12
C ARG A 781 -34.53 -9.57 57.26
N ARG A 782 -33.52 -10.42 57.49
CA ARG A 782 -32.57 -10.26 58.61
C ARG A 782 -31.36 -9.41 58.24
N THR A 783 -31.05 -9.29 56.95
CA THR A 783 -29.88 -8.55 56.45
C THR A 783 -30.18 -7.06 56.42
N GLN A 784 -29.24 -6.24 56.93
CA GLN A 784 -29.37 -4.78 57.05
C GLN A 784 -28.62 -4.02 55.94
N THR A 785 -28.27 -4.68 54.84
CA THR A 785 -27.65 -4.01 53.70
C THR A 785 -28.71 -3.20 52.95
N PRO A 786 -28.40 -1.98 52.46
CA PRO A 786 -29.36 -1.12 51.78
C PRO A 786 -30.17 -1.82 50.68
N GLY A 787 -29.53 -2.64 49.84
CA GLY A 787 -30.21 -3.38 48.79
C GLY A 787 -31.22 -4.42 49.30
N MET A 788 -30.92 -5.12 50.40
CA MET A 788 -31.85 -6.11 50.99
C MET A 788 -32.98 -5.43 51.75
N MET A 789 -32.69 -4.32 52.45
CA MET A 789 -33.72 -3.50 53.10
C MET A 789 -34.72 -2.96 52.08
N ALA A 790 -34.26 -2.46 50.94
CA ALA A 790 -35.14 -1.97 49.87
C ALA A 790 -36.09 -3.05 49.34
N ILE A 791 -35.62 -4.30 49.21
CA ILE A 791 -36.48 -5.44 48.83
C ILE A 791 -37.44 -5.80 49.97
N ALA A 792 -36.97 -5.82 51.23
CA ALA A 792 -37.81 -6.13 52.39
C ALA A 792 -38.93 -5.08 52.59
N ASN A 793 -38.67 -3.82 52.25
CA ASN A 793 -39.62 -2.70 52.35
C ASN A 793 -40.72 -2.73 51.28
N LEU A 794 -40.69 -3.69 50.35
CA LEU A 794 -41.79 -3.93 49.42
C LEU A 794 -43.01 -4.59 50.08
N VAL A 795 -42.83 -5.22 51.24
CA VAL A 795 -43.94 -5.90 51.95
C VAL A 795 -45.06 -4.90 52.25
N GLY A 796 -46.29 -5.30 51.91
CA GLY A 796 -47.48 -4.48 52.13
C GLY A 796 -47.84 -3.54 50.97
N ARG A 797 -47.01 -3.46 49.92
CA ARG A 797 -47.39 -2.78 48.67
C ARG A 797 -48.31 -3.68 47.83
N ALA A 798 -49.35 -3.11 47.23
CA ALA A 798 -50.33 -3.86 46.44
C ALA A 798 -49.72 -4.53 45.21
N GLU A 799 -48.65 -3.95 44.67
CA GLU A 799 -47.98 -4.40 43.46
C GLU A 799 -46.86 -5.41 43.72
N PHE A 800 -46.67 -5.83 44.97
CA PHE A 800 -45.69 -6.83 45.41
C PHE A 800 -46.38 -8.10 45.90
N GLN A 801 -45.84 -9.25 45.52
CA GLN A 801 -46.29 -10.55 46.02
C GLN A 801 -45.11 -11.39 46.51
N LEU A 802 -45.27 -12.00 47.69
CA LEU A 802 -44.36 -13.02 48.21
C LEU A 802 -45.02 -14.40 48.00
N VAL A 803 -44.32 -15.30 47.31
CA VAL A 803 -44.78 -16.67 47.04
C VAL A 803 -43.71 -17.68 47.45
N SER A 804 -44.10 -18.88 47.89
CA SER A 804 -43.12 -19.94 48.15
C SER A 804 -42.68 -20.60 46.85
N ALA A 805 -41.43 -21.09 46.78
CA ALA A 805 -40.95 -21.90 45.66
C ALA A 805 -41.84 -23.12 45.41
N THR A 806 -42.44 -23.68 46.47
CA THR A 806 -43.40 -24.80 46.38
C THR A 806 -44.61 -24.42 45.54
N ASP A 807 -45.22 -23.26 45.81
CA ASP A 807 -46.39 -22.76 45.06
C ASP A 807 -46.05 -22.47 43.60
N VAL A 808 -44.81 -22.01 43.35
CA VAL A 808 -44.33 -21.77 41.99
C VAL A 808 -44.24 -23.09 41.22
N LEU A 809 -43.75 -24.16 41.84
CA LEU A 809 -43.56 -25.47 41.21
C LEU A 809 -44.84 -26.33 41.14
N THR A 810 -45.76 -26.23 42.11
CA THR A 810 -47.00 -27.06 42.16
C THR A 810 -48.06 -26.65 41.15
N ILE A 811 -48.14 -25.38 40.78
CA ILE A 811 -49.07 -24.91 39.73
C ILE A 811 -48.76 -25.57 38.37
N GLU A 812 -47.54 -26.07 38.15
CA GLU A 812 -47.17 -26.83 36.96
C GLU A 812 -47.75 -28.27 36.95
N HIS A 813 -47.98 -28.87 38.13
CA HIS A 813 -48.55 -30.22 38.24
C HIS A 813 -50.07 -30.29 38.03
N LEU A 814 -50.77 -29.14 38.03
CA LEU A 814 -52.21 -29.06 37.74
C LEU A 814 -52.51 -28.69 36.27
N GLN A 815 -51.49 -28.33 35.48
CA GLN A 815 -51.61 -27.98 34.06
C GLN A 815 -50.90 -28.96 33.12
N ARG A 816 -50.21 -29.98 33.64
CA ARG A 816 -49.86 -31.22 32.92
C ARG A 816 -50.94 -32.27 33.19
#